data_AF-A0A847Y2V3-F1
#
_entry.id   AF-A0A847Y2V3-F1
#
_cell.length_a   1.000
_cell.length_b   1.000
_cell.length_c   1.000
_cell.angle_alpha   90.00
_cell.angle_beta   90.00
_cell.angle_gamma   90.00
#
_symmetry.space_group_name_H-M   'P 1'
#
loop_
_entity.id
_entity.type
_entity.pdbx_description
1 polymer ?
#
loop_
_entity_poly.entity_id
_entity_poly.type
_entity_poly.pdbx_seq_one_letter_code
_entity_poly.pdbx_strand_id
1 'polypeptide(L)'
;MKTKINGKNPWFFPLILVILYAVIYLPFLTRLGIYWDDWQVVFLNLIQKPAAYWEYFLADRPFSIWTYLLTVPLFGVSPLPWQVFTLTMRIAAAWFFAAALSILWPLRTWEVRWAAVLLLVFPGFTQTTVSIAFSQHFIAQALFFASLWLMLKAAEEPRKAAWMVPLACLLSLMQLMTMEYFAAAELIRPILLYFFFRNYQPEDRRISVRRTLLAWLPFVIPLVIFAVWRFGYYPRLSAENTPTLASALLSDPAGSLRQLAQFALQDTFSTAFSVWMDALKPTSLDFRTILILVWSCFGVLISSFWFWKTAGENEIEKPGGDRFFFQAMIIALLFLLLGGLPVWSTNRQALVGLWSDRFTLAPMAGSALLLAAAAAWLTHDRQRQVIFLGLLVTMAVYAQILNVQKYTENWEIQRDFYWQLKWRAPDLERGTAVVAPKLPTSYISDYSVGFALNAMYGKSPVDKQAQYWFFIGPRAKGNYFSAYQPGLPVEYLLRDVKYTGMTNDLLGISFAAGRECLRVLDPFYKEAPTRLGDDLGGIERDMLPVSNTNRILSDTSASSLRGDVFGSEPAHGWCYFYQKADLARQFQQWQEIPRLAVEAEEKGLRSKNGMEYLPFIEGFAQTGNAEKALETSLDANTLTYGMTPALCSMWQRYARMDTVNGLQAAAEEFFDRVNCPQLP
;
A
#
# COMPACT_ATOMS: atom_id res chain seq x y z
N MET A 1 18.30 -34.68 20.95
CA MET A 1 17.73 -33.53 21.67
C MET A 1 16.42 -33.14 21.00
N LYS A 2 15.27 -33.13 21.69
CA LYS A 2 14.03 -32.57 21.09
C LYS A 2 14.16 -31.04 21.10
N THR A 3 14.47 -30.48 19.94
CA THR A 3 14.53 -29.03 19.67
C THR A 3 13.17 -28.42 19.97
N LYS A 4 13.04 -27.69 21.08
CA LYS A 4 11.80 -26.96 21.40
C LYS A 4 12.04 -25.46 21.31
N ILE A 5 12.02 -24.93 20.09
CA ILE A 5 11.92 -23.49 19.89
C ILE A 5 10.72 -22.89 20.64
N ASN A 6 9.67 -23.68 20.84
CA ASN A 6 8.48 -23.29 21.57
C ASN A 6 8.63 -23.40 23.11
N GLY A 7 9.74 -23.89 23.65
CA GLY A 7 9.88 -24.12 25.10
C GLY A 7 9.09 -25.36 25.57
N LYS A 8 8.69 -25.45 26.85
CA LYS A 8 7.95 -26.61 27.36
C LYS A 8 6.62 -26.83 26.61
N ASN A 9 5.90 -25.74 26.30
CA ASN A 9 4.63 -25.73 25.57
C ASN A 9 4.84 -25.47 24.06
N PRO A 10 4.38 -26.34 23.15
CA PRO A 10 4.55 -26.16 21.70
C PRO A 10 3.91 -24.89 21.13
N TRP A 11 3.03 -24.18 21.84
CA TRP A 11 2.32 -23.00 21.34
C TRP A 11 2.87 -21.67 21.84
N PHE A 12 3.81 -21.68 22.77
CA PHE A 12 4.23 -20.46 23.47
C PHE A 12 4.87 -19.42 22.54
N PHE A 13 5.86 -19.82 21.75
CA PHE A 13 6.56 -18.88 20.86
C PHE A 13 5.66 -18.35 19.72
N PRO A 14 4.87 -19.18 19.01
CA PRO A 14 3.88 -18.69 18.05
C PRO A 14 2.91 -17.67 18.65
N LEU A 15 2.44 -17.89 19.88
CA LEU A 15 1.52 -16.98 20.55
C LEU A 15 2.14 -15.60 20.80
N ILE A 16 3.44 -15.53 21.13
CA ILE A 16 4.15 -14.25 21.27
C ILE A 16 4.16 -13.48 19.94
N LEU A 17 4.44 -14.16 18.83
CA LEU A 17 4.43 -13.54 17.49
C LEU A 17 3.03 -12.98 17.17
N VAL A 18 1.97 -13.75 17.48
CA VAL A 18 0.58 -13.31 17.32
C VAL A 18 0.27 -12.09 18.19
N ILE A 19 0.63 -12.11 19.47
CA ILE A 19 0.37 -11.00 20.40
C ILE A 19 1.07 -9.72 19.94
N LEU A 20 2.33 -9.81 19.50
CA LEU A 20 3.09 -8.65 19.01
C LEU A 20 2.40 -7.97 17.82
N TYR A 21 1.94 -8.76 16.85
CA TYR A 21 1.19 -8.23 15.72
C TYR A 21 -0.22 -7.78 16.07
N ALA A 22 -0.88 -8.44 17.03
CA ALA A 22 -2.16 -7.99 17.55
C ALA A 22 -2.04 -6.59 18.16
N VAL A 23 -0.99 -6.31 18.94
CA VAL A 23 -0.74 -4.95 19.48
C VAL A 23 -0.61 -3.91 18.37
N ILE A 24 0.04 -4.25 17.24
CA ILE A 24 0.24 -3.31 16.12
C ILE A 24 -1.05 -3.11 15.32
N TYR A 25 -1.70 -4.20 14.90
CA TYR A 25 -2.73 -4.16 13.84
C TYR A 25 -4.16 -4.28 14.36
N LEU A 26 -4.42 -5.03 15.45
CA LEU A 26 -5.78 -5.28 15.94
C LEU A 26 -6.60 -4.00 16.17
N PRO A 27 -6.04 -2.89 16.71
CA PRO A 27 -6.78 -1.64 16.89
C PRO A 27 -7.24 -1.00 15.57
N PHE A 28 -6.61 -1.35 14.45
CA PHE A 28 -6.82 -0.71 13.15
C PHE A 28 -7.46 -1.62 12.11
N LEU A 29 -7.55 -2.94 12.34
CA LEU A 29 -7.96 -3.94 11.33
C LEU A 29 -9.25 -3.58 10.58
N THR A 30 -10.26 -3.06 11.27
CA THR A 30 -11.56 -2.70 10.67
C THR A 30 -11.55 -1.35 9.93
N ARG A 31 -10.49 -0.55 10.10
CA ARG A 31 -10.27 0.74 9.44
C ARG A 31 -9.23 0.66 8.33
N LEU A 32 -8.72 -0.53 8.02
CA LEU A 32 -7.83 -0.77 6.89
C LEU A 32 -8.64 -1.18 5.65
N GLY A 33 -8.21 -0.71 4.48
CA GLY A 33 -8.89 -0.97 3.22
C GLY A 33 -7.99 -1.49 2.12
N ILE A 34 -8.23 -0.95 0.91
CA ILE A 34 -7.61 -1.35 -0.36
C ILE A 34 -6.63 -0.26 -0.78
N TYR A 35 -5.41 -0.64 -1.13
CA TYR A 35 -4.35 0.31 -1.44
C TYR A 35 -3.61 -0.06 -2.71
N TRP A 36 -3.07 0.94 -3.40
CA TRP A 36 -2.13 0.78 -4.51
C TRP A 36 -2.44 -0.39 -5.47
N ASP A 37 -1.66 -1.47 -5.44
CA ASP A 37 -1.79 -2.63 -6.33
C ASP A 37 -2.89 -3.63 -5.93
N ASP A 38 -3.48 -3.49 -4.74
CA ASP A 38 -4.66 -4.28 -4.33
C ASP A 38 -5.81 -4.09 -5.34
N TRP A 39 -5.96 -2.86 -5.86
CA TRP A 39 -6.98 -2.50 -6.84
C TRP A 39 -6.90 -3.29 -8.15
N GLN A 40 -5.71 -3.79 -8.53
CA GLN A 40 -5.53 -4.64 -9.71
C GLN A 40 -6.31 -5.96 -9.54
N VAL A 41 -6.17 -6.59 -8.37
CA VAL A 41 -6.85 -7.85 -8.05
C VAL A 41 -8.35 -7.64 -7.89
N VAL A 42 -8.76 -6.52 -7.30
CA VAL A 42 -10.18 -6.13 -7.21
C VAL A 42 -10.80 -6.04 -8.61
N PHE A 43 -10.13 -5.38 -9.55
CA PHE A 43 -10.59 -5.26 -10.93
C PHE A 43 -10.61 -6.60 -11.65
N LEU A 44 -9.55 -7.41 -11.57
CA LEU A 44 -9.50 -8.73 -12.20
C LEU A 44 -10.61 -9.66 -11.69
N ASN A 45 -11.00 -9.53 -10.42
CA ASN A 45 -12.13 -10.26 -9.86
C ASN A 45 -13.48 -9.87 -10.49
N LEU A 46 -13.64 -8.63 -10.98
CA LEU A 46 -14.84 -8.19 -11.70
C LEU A 46 -14.98 -8.82 -13.09
N ILE A 47 -13.88 -9.31 -13.68
CA ILE A 47 -13.91 -9.99 -14.98
C ILE A 47 -14.52 -11.40 -14.84
N GLN A 48 -14.48 -11.98 -13.63
CA GLN A 48 -15.01 -13.31 -13.30
C GLN A 48 -14.42 -14.46 -14.15
N LYS A 49 -13.20 -14.29 -14.66
CA LYS A 49 -12.48 -15.31 -15.45
C LYS A 49 -11.09 -15.56 -14.87
N PRO A 50 -10.78 -16.78 -14.38
CA PRO A 50 -9.43 -17.12 -13.89
C PRO A 50 -8.31 -16.84 -14.90
N ALA A 51 -8.56 -17.06 -16.19
CA ALA A 51 -7.59 -16.78 -17.26
C ALA A 51 -7.17 -15.30 -17.33
N ALA A 52 -8.02 -14.37 -16.88
CA ALA A 52 -7.69 -12.95 -16.87
C ALA A 52 -6.49 -12.64 -15.97
N TYR A 53 -6.32 -13.37 -14.86
CA TYR A 53 -5.15 -13.23 -13.99
C TYR A 53 -3.87 -13.65 -14.71
N TRP A 54 -3.90 -14.78 -15.43
CA TRP A 54 -2.73 -15.27 -16.17
C TRP A 54 -2.26 -14.25 -17.21
N GLU A 55 -3.19 -13.82 -18.06
CA GLU A 55 -2.90 -12.88 -19.14
C GLU A 55 -2.41 -11.53 -18.59
N TYR A 56 -3.02 -11.03 -17.50
CA TYR A 56 -2.61 -9.78 -16.86
C TYR A 56 -1.21 -9.89 -16.27
N PHE A 57 -0.93 -10.92 -15.46
CA PHE A 57 0.38 -11.08 -14.82
C PHE A 57 1.46 -11.66 -15.73
N LEU A 58 1.13 -12.04 -16.99
CA LEU A 58 2.12 -12.48 -17.98
C LEU A 58 3.19 -11.43 -18.23
N ALA A 59 2.82 -10.14 -18.15
CA ALA A 59 3.74 -9.03 -18.31
C ALA A 59 4.85 -9.00 -17.24
N ASP A 60 4.64 -9.57 -16.05
CA ASP A 60 5.57 -9.43 -14.92
C ASP A 60 5.97 -10.79 -14.31
N ARG A 61 4.97 -11.56 -13.85
CA ARG A 61 5.11 -12.76 -13.00
C ARG A 61 3.94 -13.72 -13.24
N PRO A 62 3.85 -14.40 -14.39
CA PRO A 62 2.70 -15.22 -14.76
C PRO A 62 2.41 -16.33 -13.74
N PHE A 63 3.43 -16.94 -13.15
CA PHE A 63 3.23 -17.99 -12.17
C PHE A 63 2.77 -17.47 -10.80
N SER A 64 2.85 -16.17 -10.51
CA SER A 64 2.36 -15.64 -9.22
C SER A 64 0.85 -15.83 -9.02
N ILE A 65 0.09 -16.05 -10.11
CA ILE A 65 -1.37 -16.13 -10.08
C ILE A 65 -1.93 -17.24 -9.20
N TRP A 66 -1.18 -18.32 -8.97
CA TRP A 66 -1.67 -19.43 -8.14
C TRP A 66 -2.05 -18.94 -6.74
N THR A 67 -1.36 -17.91 -6.25
CA THR A 67 -1.67 -17.27 -4.97
C THR A 67 -3.09 -16.72 -4.99
N TYR A 68 -3.46 -15.93 -5.99
CA TYR A 68 -4.80 -15.36 -6.15
C TYR A 68 -5.86 -16.39 -6.52
N LEU A 69 -5.55 -17.36 -7.37
CA LEU A 69 -6.49 -18.42 -7.75
C LEU A 69 -6.93 -19.26 -6.55
N LEU A 70 -6.10 -19.39 -5.52
CA LEU A 70 -6.45 -20.06 -4.27
C LEU A 70 -7.12 -19.12 -3.26
N THR A 71 -6.63 -17.89 -3.13
CA THR A 71 -7.02 -16.98 -2.04
C THR A 71 -8.24 -16.11 -2.35
N VAL A 72 -8.40 -15.63 -3.59
CA VAL A 72 -9.55 -14.81 -4.00
C VAL A 72 -10.88 -15.56 -3.85
N PRO A 73 -11.02 -16.86 -4.23
CA PRO A 73 -12.25 -17.59 -3.98
C PRO A 73 -12.61 -17.76 -2.49
N LEU A 74 -11.60 -17.73 -1.61
CA LEU A 74 -11.80 -17.90 -0.16
C LEU A 74 -12.17 -16.58 0.53
N PHE A 75 -11.55 -15.48 0.11
CA PHE A 75 -11.62 -14.19 0.82
C PHE A 75 -12.44 -13.14 0.07
N GLY A 76 -12.73 -13.37 -1.21
CA GLY A 76 -13.26 -12.36 -2.12
C GLY A 76 -12.30 -11.18 -2.23
N VAL A 77 -12.87 -9.98 -2.18
CA VAL A 77 -12.14 -8.70 -2.26
C VAL A 77 -12.32 -7.85 -0.99
N SER A 78 -12.84 -8.44 0.08
CA SER A 78 -13.06 -7.73 1.35
C SER A 78 -11.73 -7.52 2.08
N PRO A 79 -11.40 -6.29 2.53
CA PRO A 79 -10.09 -6.00 3.13
C PRO A 79 -9.75 -6.84 4.36
N LEU A 80 -10.70 -7.05 5.28
CA LEU A 80 -10.42 -7.65 6.59
C LEU A 80 -9.84 -9.08 6.49
N PRO A 81 -10.44 -10.03 5.74
CA PRO A 81 -9.84 -11.34 5.50
C PRO A 81 -8.40 -11.27 4.97
N TRP A 82 -8.13 -10.37 4.03
CA TRP A 82 -6.80 -10.21 3.44
C TRP A 82 -5.78 -9.67 4.43
N GLN A 83 -6.16 -8.71 5.28
CA GLN A 83 -5.29 -8.23 6.36
C GLN A 83 -4.91 -9.37 7.30
N VAL A 84 -5.90 -10.14 7.80
CA VAL A 84 -5.64 -11.27 8.70
C VAL A 84 -4.76 -12.33 8.04
N PHE A 85 -5.02 -12.67 6.79
CA PHE A 85 -4.23 -13.65 6.04
C PHE A 85 -2.78 -13.21 5.84
N THR A 86 -2.56 -11.96 5.43
CA THR A 86 -1.24 -11.37 5.20
C THR A 86 -0.41 -11.34 6.48
N LEU A 87 -1.02 -10.95 7.60
CA LEU A 87 -0.39 -10.99 8.92
C LEU A 87 -0.08 -12.42 9.37
N THR A 88 -0.94 -13.38 9.06
CA THR A 88 -0.70 -14.80 9.33
C THR A 88 0.50 -15.33 8.55
N MET A 89 0.66 -14.95 7.28
CA MET A 89 1.82 -15.35 6.47
C MET A 89 3.12 -14.75 6.98
N ARG A 90 3.09 -13.49 7.46
CA ARG A 90 4.23 -12.86 8.16
C ARG A 90 4.64 -13.61 9.42
N ILE A 91 3.66 -14.00 10.26
CA ILE A 91 3.91 -14.79 11.47
C ILE A 91 4.48 -16.16 11.12
N ALA A 92 3.94 -16.82 10.09
CA ALA A 92 4.43 -18.10 9.60
C ALA A 92 5.88 -17.99 9.10
N ALA A 93 6.21 -16.95 8.32
CA ALA A 93 7.57 -16.69 7.85
C ALA A 93 8.55 -16.51 9.02
N ALA A 94 8.22 -15.67 10.01
CA ALA A 94 9.04 -15.47 11.19
C ALA A 94 9.23 -16.77 12.00
N TRP A 95 8.16 -17.56 12.15
CA TRP A 95 8.23 -18.84 12.83
C TRP A 95 9.12 -19.86 12.10
N PHE A 96 8.97 -20.03 10.79
CA PHE A 96 9.80 -20.94 10.00
C PHE A 96 11.27 -20.51 9.97
N PHE A 97 11.54 -19.20 9.92
CA PHE A 97 12.89 -18.66 10.05
C PHE A 97 13.52 -19.09 11.38
N ALA A 98 12.79 -18.87 12.48
CA ALA A 98 13.20 -19.27 13.81
C ALA A 98 13.39 -20.80 13.91
N ALA A 99 12.48 -21.58 13.32
CA ALA A 99 12.51 -23.04 13.33
C ALA A 99 13.74 -23.59 12.59
N ALA A 100 14.08 -23.02 11.43
CA ALA A 100 15.29 -23.37 10.68
C ALA A 100 16.56 -23.08 11.50
N LEU A 101 16.67 -21.88 12.07
CA LEU A 101 17.84 -21.49 12.87
C LEU A 101 17.96 -22.29 14.19
N SER A 102 16.84 -22.74 14.75
CA SER A 102 16.85 -23.59 15.96
C SER A 102 17.38 -25.00 15.72
N ILE A 103 17.31 -25.50 14.48
CA ILE A 103 18.01 -26.74 14.08
C ILE A 103 19.51 -26.47 14.01
N LEU A 104 19.92 -25.30 13.52
CA LEU A 104 21.33 -24.96 13.39
C LEU A 104 22.02 -24.70 14.75
N TRP A 105 21.30 -24.04 15.67
CA TRP A 105 21.80 -23.65 17.00
C TRP A 105 20.81 -24.04 18.12
N PRO A 106 20.69 -25.35 18.44
CA PRO A 106 19.75 -25.84 19.45
C PRO A 106 19.99 -25.28 20.86
N LEU A 107 21.22 -24.85 21.16
CA LEU A 107 21.61 -24.26 22.45
C LEU A 107 21.49 -22.72 22.49
N ARG A 108 21.16 -22.08 21.36
CA ARG A 108 21.02 -20.62 21.23
C ARG A 108 19.59 -20.21 20.83
N THR A 109 18.61 -20.96 21.32
CA THR A 109 17.19 -20.70 21.02
C THR A 109 16.72 -19.33 21.51
N TRP A 110 17.38 -18.77 22.53
CA TRP A 110 17.11 -17.41 23.00
C TRP A 110 17.40 -16.36 21.91
N GLU A 111 18.62 -16.38 21.37
CA GLU A 111 19.06 -15.48 20.32
C GLU A 111 18.25 -15.69 19.02
N VAL A 112 17.92 -16.94 18.69
CA VAL A 112 17.08 -17.29 17.54
C VAL A 112 15.66 -16.73 17.65
N ARG A 113 15.04 -16.80 18.84
CA ARG A 113 13.70 -16.23 19.06
C ARG A 113 13.72 -14.72 18.88
N TRP A 114 14.75 -14.02 19.37
CA TRP A 114 14.93 -12.59 19.14
C TRP A 114 15.10 -12.23 17.67
N ALA A 115 15.91 -13.00 16.92
CA ALA A 115 16.06 -12.80 15.48
C ALA A 115 14.70 -12.89 14.75
N ALA A 116 13.84 -13.82 15.15
CA ALA A 116 12.51 -13.96 14.57
C ALA A 116 11.52 -12.87 15.00
N VAL A 117 11.58 -12.41 16.24
CA VAL A 117 10.81 -11.23 16.69
C VAL A 117 11.21 -9.98 15.90
N LEU A 118 12.52 -9.73 15.76
CA LEU A 118 13.05 -8.61 14.97
C LEU A 118 12.67 -8.71 13.49
N LEU A 119 12.71 -9.91 12.90
CA LEU A 119 12.26 -10.14 11.53
C LEU A 119 10.77 -9.80 11.38
N LEU A 120 9.95 -10.22 12.34
CA LEU A 120 8.52 -9.98 12.34
C LEU A 120 8.22 -8.47 12.40
N VAL A 121 8.82 -7.73 13.33
CA VAL A 121 8.55 -6.31 13.52
C VAL A 121 9.41 -5.39 12.66
N PHE A 122 10.18 -5.92 11.70
CA PHE A 122 11.18 -5.18 10.94
C PHE A 122 10.64 -3.83 10.40
N PRO A 123 11.21 -2.68 10.79
CA PRO A 123 10.63 -1.37 10.48
C PRO A 123 10.90 -0.89 9.06
N GLY A 124 11.92 -1.46 8.38
CA GLY A 124 12.29 -1.09 7.01
C GLY A 124 11.39 -1.67 5.91
N PHE A 125 10.22 -2.21 6.28
CA PHE A 125 9.18 -2.62 5.34
C PHE A 125 7.83 -2.08 5.81
N THR A 126 7.28 -1.15 5.03
CA THR A 126 6.09 -0.35 5.36
C THR A 126 4.83 -0.84 4.64
N GLN A 127 4.96 -1.71 3.64
CA GLN A 127 3.84 -2.08 2.76
C GLN A 127 3.02 -3.30 3.26
N THR A 128 3.15 -3.71 4.52
CA THR A 128 2.41 -4.88 5.07
C THR A 128 0.90 -4.69 4.98
N THR A 129 0.42 -3.45 5.05
CA THR A 129 -0.99 -3.08 5.00
C THR A 129 -1.60 -3.13 3.59
N VAL A 130 -0.77 -3.18 2.54
CA VAL A 130 -1.20 -3.41 1.14
C VAL A 130 -1.46 -4.91 0.97
N SER A 131 -2.54 -5.38 1.59
CA SER A 131 -2.67 -6.78 1.98
C SER A 131 -2.94 -7.74 0.82
N ILE A 132 -3.69 -7.32 -0.20
CA ILE A 132 -4.01 -8.23 -1.31
C ILE A 132 -2.76 -8.44 -2.16
N ALA A 133 -2.12 -7.37 -2.61
CA ALA A 133 -0.95 -7.42 -3.48
C ALA A 133 0.31 -7.98 -2.79
N PHE A 134 0.51 -7.70 -1.49
CA PHE A 134 1.65 -8.23 -0.75
C PHE A 134 1.40 -9.58 -0.07
N SER A 135 0.18 -10.13 -0.13
CA SER A 135 -0.08 -11.50 0.31
C SER A 135 0.88 -12.51 -0.37
N GLN A 136 1.04 -12.44 -1.70
CA GLN A 136 1.97 -13.26 -2.47
C GLN A 136 3.44 -13.07 -2.04
N HIS A 137 3.82 -11.87 -1.60
CA HIS A 137 5.18 -11.58 -1.15
C HIS A 137 5.47 -12.32 0.16
N PHE A 138 4.52 -12.30 1.10
CA PHE A 138 4.68 -13.00 2.38
C PHE A 138 4.43 -14.50 2.27
N ILE A 139 3.59 -14.96 1.33
CA ILE A 139 3.52 -16.37 0.95
C ILE A 139 4.91 -16.83 0.48
N ALA A 140 5.52 -16.13 -0.48
CA ALA A 140 6.86 -16.49 -0.99
C ALA A 140 7.91 -16.50 0.12
N GLN A 141 7.89 -15.50 1.02
CA GLN A 141 8.77 -15.45 2.18
C GLN A 141 8.56 -16.64 3.15
N ALA A 142 7.31 -16.98 3.46
CA ALA A 142 6.99 -18.13 4.32
C ALA A 142 7.41 -19.46 3.67
N LEU A 143 7.17 -19.63 2.38
CA LEU A 143 7.59 -20.79 1.60
C LEU A 143 9.11 -20.93 1.55
N PHE A 144 9.84 -19.83 1.38
CA PHE A 144 11.30 -19.81 1.41
C PHE A 144 11.85 -20.31 2.76
N PHE A 145 11.39 -19.73 3.88
CA PHE A 145 11.85 -20.18 5.20
C PHE A 145 11.38 -21.59 5.56
N ALA A 146 10.16 -21.98 5.17
CA ALA A 146 9.67 -23.34 5.34
C ALA A 146 10.53 -24.36 4.58
N SER A 147 10.96 -24.01 3.36
CA SER A 147 11.88 -24.82 2.56
C SER A 147 13.25 -24.97 3.24
N LEU A 148 13.80 -23.90 3.81
CA LEU A 148 15.05 -23.97 4.57
C LEU A 148 14.90 -24.84 5.83
N TRP A 149 13.79 -24.69 6.54
CA TRP A 149 13.48 -25.50 7.72
C TRP A 149 13.37 -26.99 7.36
N LEU A 150 12.59 -27.35 6.34
CA LEU A 150 12.44 -28.74 5.88
C LEU A 150 13.76 -29.34 5.40
N MET A 151 14.60 -28.54 4.71
CA MET A 151 15.93 -28.98 4.28
C MET A 151 16.81 -29.35 5.48
N LEU A 152 16.90 -28.48 6.48
CA LEU A 152 17.68 -28.75 7.70
C LEU A 152 17.06 -29.90 8.51
N LYS A 153 15.73 -29.99 8.53
CA LYS A 153 15.01 -31.06 9.24
C LYS A 153 15.23 -32.42 8.60
N ALA A 154 15.31 -32.49 7.27
CA ALA A 154 15.68 -33.69 6.54
C ALA A 154 17.11 -34.14 6.85
N ALA A 155 18.04 -33.18 7.02
CA ALA A 155 19.41 -33.46 7.41
C ALA A 155 19.51 -33.96 8.88
N GLU A 156 18.68 -33.41 9.78
CA GLU A 156 18.56 -33.87 11.17
C GLU A 156 17.89 -35.24 11.30
N GLU A 157 16.90 -35.54 10.44
CA GLU A 157 16.14 -36.79 10.45
C GLU A 157 16.23 -37.54 9.10
N PRO A 158 17.38 -38.19 8.77
CA PRO A 158 17.59 -38.84 7.47
C PRO A 158 16.52 -39.86 7.08
N ARG A 159 15.88 -40.51 8.05
CA ARG A 159 14.77 -41.47 7.82
C ARG A 159 13.54 -40.83 7.20
N LYS A 160 13.33 -39.52 7.39
CA LYS A 160 12.20 -38.74 6.85
C LYS A 160 12.60 -37.90 5.63
N ALA A 161 13.87 -37.90 5.24
CA ALA A 161 14.37 -37.12 4.12
C ALA A 161 13.64 -37.43 2.81
N ALA A 162 13.17 -38.68 2.62
CA ALA A 162 12.49 -39.13 1.42
C ALA A 162 11.24 -38.30 1.04
N TRP A 163 10.51 -37.75 2.02
CA TRP A 163 9.38 -36.86 1.75
C TRP A 163 9.70 -35.38 2.04
N MET A 164 10.57 -35.11 3.02
CA MET A 164 10.93 -33.73 3.39
C MET A 164 11.73 -33.02 2.30
N VAL A 165 12.66 -33.72 1.63
CA VAL A 165 13.48 -33.12 0.57
C VAL A 165 12.63 -32.76 -0.66
N PRO A 166 11.80 -33.66 -1.23
CA PRO A 166 10.90 -33.29 -2.31
C PRO A 166 9.96 -32.14 -1.96
N LEU A 167 9.38 -32.14 -0.75
CA LEU A 167 8.53 -31.05 -0.29
C LEU A 167 9.32 -29.73 -0.20
N ALA A 168 10.53 -29.75 0.38
CA ALA A 168 11.38 -28.57 0.47
C ALA A 168 11.75 -28.02 -0.93
N CYS A 169 12.05 -28.90 -1.89
CA CYS A 169 12.29 -28.51 -3.28
C CYS A 169 11.05 -27.92 -3.94
N LEU A 170 9.86 -28.49 -3.68
CA LEU A 170 8.59 -27.95 -4.17
C LEU A 170 8.33 -26.54 -3.60
N LEU A 171 8.50 -26.33 -2.29
CA LEU A 171 8.33 -25.00 -1.69
C LEU A 171 9.35 -23.98 -2.22
N SER A 172 10.59 -24.41 -2.45
CA SER A 172 11.63 -23.59 -3.10
C SER A 172 11.26 -23.24 -4.54
N LEU A 173 10.75 -24.20 -5.31
CA LEU A 173 10.30 -23.92 -6.67
C LEU A 173 9.11 -22.95 -6.68
N MET A 174 8.11 -23.19 -5.82
CA MET A 174 6.92 -22.35 -5.73
C MET A 174 7.26 -20.90 -5.37
N GLN A 175 8.14 -20.67 -4.40
CA GLN A 175 8.54 -19.31 -4.03
C GLN A 175 9.29 -18.62 -5.18
N LEU A 176 10.24 -19.33 -5.83
CA LEU A 176 11.02 -18.80 -6.97
C LEU A 176 10.14 -18.45 -8.17
N MET A 177 9.15 -19.30 -8.48
CA MET A 177 8.20 -19.07 -9.57
C MET A 177 7.22 -17.94 -9.24
N THR A 178 6.92 -17.73 -7.96
CA THR A 178 6.05 -16.62 -7.53
C THR A 178 6.76 -15.28 -7.68
N MET A 179 7.98 -15.17 -7.13
CA MET A 179 8.77 -13.94 -7.13
C MET A 179 10.28 -14.19 -7.05
N GLU A 180 11.03 -13.39 -7.78
CA GLU A 180 12.49 -13.47 -7.92
C GLU A 180 13.28 -12.92 -6.70
N TYR A 181 12.60 -12.33 -5.71
CA TYR A 181 13.23 -11.58 -4.60
C TYR A 181 14.17 -12.45 -3.76
N PHE A 182 13.88 -13.74 -3.61
CA PHE A 182 14.71 -14.68 -2.85
C PHE A 182 15.63 -15.52 -3.74
N ALA A 183 15.70 -15.26 -5.04
CA ALA A 183 16.41 -16.13 -5.99
C ALA A 183 17.89 -16.31 -5.66
N ALA A 184 18.61 -15.21 -5.37
CA ALA A 184 20.00 -15.29 -4.94
C ALA A 184 20.15 -15.76 -3.48
N ALA A 185 19.15 -15.50 -2.62
CA ALA A 185 19.14 -15.96 -1.22
C ALA A 185 19.12 -17.49 -1.10
N GLU A 186 18.67 -18.23 -2.12
CA GLU A 186 18.78 -19.69 -2.18
C GLU A 186 20.24 -20.20 -2.09
N LEU A 187 21.23 -19.38 -2.44
CA LEU A 187 22.66 -19.71 -2.29
C LEU A 187 23.13 -19.75 -0.83
N ILE A 188 22.27 -19.41 0.13
CA ILE A 188 22.55 -19.59 1.57
C ILE A 188 22.53 -21.07 1.98
N ARG A 189 21.80 -21.93 1.25
CA ARG A 189 21.62 -23.35 1.60
C ARG A 189 22.91 -24.13 1.87
N PRO A 190 23.94 -24.10 0.99
CA PRO A 190 25.18 -24.81 1.25
C PRO A 190 25.89 -24.30 2.52
N ILE A 191 25.77 -23.02 2.86
CA ILE A 191 26.36 -22.46 4.07
C ILE A 191 25.62 -22.96 5.32
N LEU A 192 24.28 -22.97 5.30
CA LEU A 192 23.46 -23.51 6.39
C LEU A 192 23.74 -25.01 6.62
N LEU A 193 23.79 -25.80 5.54
CA LEU A 193 24.09 -27.23 5.61
C LEU A 193 25.52 -27.49 6.10
N TYR A 194 26.49 -26.70 5.63
CA TYR A 194 27.87 -26.81 6.08
C TYR A 194 28.00 -26.57 7.59
N PHE A 195 27.39 -25.49 8.09
CA PHE A 195 27.39 -25.22 9.53
C PHE A 195 26.60 -26.27 10.31
N PHE A 196 25.48 -26.78 9.78
CA PHE A 196 24.73 -27.87 10.39
C PHE A 196 25.60 -29.12 10.59
N PHE A 197 26.25 -29.61 9.53
CA PHE A 197 27.12 -30.79 9.64
C PHE A 197 28.33 -30.53 10.55
N ARG A 198 28.95 -29.35 10.47
CA ARG A 198 30.07 -28.99 11.36
C ARG A 198 29.69 -28.89 12.83
N ASN A 199 28.46 -28.49 13.15
CA ASN A 199 27.97 -28.35 14.52
C ASN A 199 27.57 -29.70 15.14
N TYR A 200 26.91 -30.59 14.38
CA TYR A 200 26.38 -31.86 14.89
C TYR A 200 27.34 -33.04 14.73
N GLN A 201 28.16 -33.03 13.69
CA GLN A 201 29.08 -34.12 13.35
C GLN A 201 30.43 -33.49 13.00
N PRO A 202 31.26 -33.13 14.00
CA PRO A 202 32.55 -32.44 13.79
C PRO A 202 33.62 -33.28 13.07
N GLU A 203 33.21 -34.34 12.36
CA GLU A 203 33.99 -35.11 11.40
C GLU A 203 34.83 -34.20 10.48
N ASP A 204 35.87 -34.79 9.87
CA ASP A 204 36.80 -34.15 8.94
C ASP A 204 36.09 -33.12 8.04
N ARG A 205 36.71 -31.94 7.91
CA ARG A 205 36.25 -30.83 7.06
C ARG A 205 35.88 -31.34 5.65
N ARG A 206 36.63 -32.29 5.10
CA ARG A 206 36.36 -32.87 3.78
C ARG A 206 35.03 -33.63 3.71
N ILE A 207 34.69 -34.38 4.76
CA ILE A 207 33.42 -35.12 4.86
C ILE A 207 32.25 -34.15 5.00
N SER A 208 32.41 -33.10 5.83
CA SER A 208 31.40 -32.05 5.99
C SER A 208 31.09 -31.36 4.66
N VAL A 209 32.10 -31.03 3.85
CA VAL A 209 31.93 -30.44 2.51
C VAL A 209 31.21 -31.42 1.58
N ARG A 210 31.62 -32.69 1.54
CA ARG A 210 30.97 -33.70 0.69
C ARG A 210 29.48 -33.87 1.05
N ARG A 211 29.15 -34.00 2.34
CA ARG A 211 27.76 -34.11 2.81
C ARG A 211 26.95 -32.86 2.47
N THR A 212 27.55 -31.68 2.62
CA THR A 212 26.93 -30.41 2.24
C THR A 212 26.55 -30.40 0.76
N LEU A 213 27.49 -30.73 -0.13
CA LEU A 213 27.25 -30.74 -1.57
C LEU A 213 26.17 -31.75 -1.97
N LEU A 214 26.21 -32.96 -1.39
CA LEU A 214 25.20 -33.99 -1.66
C LEU A 214 23.81 -33.60 -1.16
N ALA A 215 23.71 -32.99 0.03
CA ALA A 215 22.44 -32.54 0.59
C ALA A 215 21.89 -31.29 -0.13
N TRP A 216 22.77 -30.46 -0.72
CA TRP A 216 22.39 -29.29 -1.50
C TRP A 216 21.96 -29.64 -2.93
N LEU A 217 22.51 -30.70 -3.52
CA LEU A 217 22.28 -31.10 -4.91
C LEU A 217 20.78 -31.13 -5.32
N PRO A 218 19.84 -31.67 -4.53
CA PRO A 218 18.42 -31.64 -4.87
C PRO A 218 17.84 -30.23 -5.05
N PHE A 219 18.39 -29.24 -4.36
CA PHE A 219 17.96 -27.83 -4.41
C PHE A 219 18.58 -27.06 -5.58
N VAL A 220 19.54 -27.63 -6.29
CA VAL A 220 20.01 -27.10 -7.57
C VAL A 220 18.92 -27.25 -8.63
N ILE A 221 18.06 -28.28 -8.54
CA ILE A 221 16.96 -28.52 -9.48
C ILE A 221 15.98 -27.33 -9.55
N PRO A 222 15.35 -26.86 -8.45
CA PRO A 222 14.45 -25.70 -8.51
C PRO A 222 15.16 -24.43 -8.98
N LEU A 223 16.44 -24.23 -8.63
CA LEU A 223 17.25 -23.12 -9.12
C LEU A 223 17.47 -23.16 -10.64
N VAL A 224 17.78 -24.34 -11.20
CA VAL A 224 17.96 -24.52 -12.64
C VAL A 224 16.64 -24.32 -13.36
N ILE A 225 15.53 -24.88 -12.86
CA ILE A 225 14.20 -24.66 -13.44
C ILE A 225 13.88 -23.17 -13.46
N PHE A 226 14.11 -22.47 -12.35
CA PHE A 226 13.93 -21.02 -12.28
C PHE A 226 14.84 -20.26 -13.24
N ALA A 227 16.11 -20.61 -13.32
CA ALA A 227 17.05 -19.92 -14.21
C ALA A 227 16.68 -20.12 -15.70
N VAL A 228 16.33 -21.35 -16.09
CA VAL A 228 15.87 -21.66 -17.46
C VAL A 228 14.59 -20.87 -17.78
N TRP A 229 13.64 -20.83 -16.86
CA TRP A 229 12.43 -20.03 -17.01
C TRP A 229 12.75 -18.54 -17.13
N ARG A 230 13.42 -17.96 -16.11
CA ARG A 230 13.62 -16.53 -15.94
C ARG A 230 14.55 -15.90 -16.97
N PHE A 231 15.60 -16.61 -17.38
CA PHE A 231 16.61 -16.09 -18.30
C PHE A 231 16.49 -16.67 -19.71
N GLY A 232 15.94 -17.88 -19.87
CA GLY A 232 15.81 -18.52 -21.17
C GLY A 232 14.50 -18.24 -21.90
N TYR A 233 13.37 -18.32 -21.17
CA TYR A 233 12.03 -18.26 -21.77
C TYR A 233 11.32 -16.93 -21.54
N TYR A 234 11.27 -16.45 -20.30
CA TYR A 234 10.52 -15.25 -19.91
C TYR A 234 10.90 -13.97 -20.70
N PRO A 235 12.19 -13.69 -21.02
CA PRO A 235 12.55 -12.51 -21.81
C PRO A 235 11.95 -12.49 -23.23
N ARG A 236 11.46 -13.63 -23.73
CA ARG A 236 10.72 -13.72 -25.01
C ARG A 236 9.25 -13.33 -24.88
N LEU A 237 8.73 -13.28 -23.66
CA LEU A 237 7.35 -12.93 -23.34
C LEU A 237 7.23 -11.48 -22.87
N SER A 238 8.18 -11.01 -22.05
CA SER A 238 8.18 -9.65 -21.52
C SER A 238 9.60 -9.13 -21.28
N ALA A 239 9.80 -7.84 -21.50
CA ALA A 239 11.03 -7.11 -21.21
C ALA A 239 11.02 -6.42 -19.82
N GLU A 240 9.94 -6.55 -19.05
CA GLU A 240 9.86 -5.93 -17.74
C GLU A 240 10.73 -6.64 -16.69
N ASN A 241 11.34 -5.85 -15.81
CA ASN A 241 12.17 -6.32 -14.71
C ASN A 241 13.36 -7.21 -15.16
N THR A 242 13.81 -7.11 -16.42
CA THR A 242 14.96 -7.85 -16.92
C THR A 242 16.24 -7.44 -16.18
N PRO A 243 17.00 -8.39 -15.61
CA PRO A 243 18.31 -8.08 -15.01
C PRO A 243 19.26 -7.48 -16.06
N THR A 244 19.74 -6.27 -15.81
CA THR A 244 20.63 -5.51 -16.69
C THR A 244 22.10 -5.62 -16.28
N LEU A 245 22.40 -6.16 -15.10
CA LEU A 245 23.77 -6.23 -14.59
C LEU A 245 24.73 -7.00 -15.52
N ALA A 246 24.29 -8.09 -16.15
CA ALA A 246 25.15 -8.86 -17.05
C ALA A 246 25.54 -8.05 -18.30
N SER A 247 24.58 -7.34 -18.92
CA SER A 247 24.86 -6.47 -20.07
C SER A 247 25.64 -5.22 -19.67
N ALA A 248 25.38 -4.66 -18.49
CA ALA A 248 26.15 -3.56 -17.94
C ALA A 248 27.62 -3.95 -17.68
N LEU A 249 27.88 -5.13 -17.12
CA LEU A 249 29.23 -5.64 -16.89
C LEU A 249 30.00 -5.90 -18.20
N LEU A 250 29.32 -6.29 -19.27
CA LEU A 250 29.95 -6.48 -20.58
C LEU A 250 30.32 -5.15 -21.25
N SER A 251 29.59 -4.07 -20.97
CA SER A 251 29.78 -2.75 -21.59
C SER A 251 30.73 -1.85 -20.80
N ASP A 252 30.57 -1.76 -19.48
CA ASP A 252 31.47 -1.05 -18.56
C ASP A 252 31.67 -1.88 -17.29
N PRO A 253 32.64 -2.82 -17.28
CA PRO A 253 32.89 -3.68 -16.12
C PRO A 253 33.24 -2.89 -14.87
N ALA A 254 34.09 -1.87 -14.98
CA ALA A 254 34.59 -1.12 -13.83
C ALA A 254 33.53 -0.17 -13.26
N GLY A 255 32.74 0.50 -14.10
CA GLY A 255 31.60 1.31 -13.65
C GLY A 255 30.51 0.46 -13.03
N SER A 256 30.12 -0.65 -13.67
CA SER A 256 29.08 -1.54 -13.18
C SER A 256 29.45 -2.21 -11.85
N LEU A 257 30.70 -2.65 -11.68
CA LEU A 257 31.18 -3.19 -10.40
C LEU A 257 31.20 -2.12 -9.29
N ARG A 258 31.63 -0.89 -9.61
CA ARG A 258 31.57 0.24 -8.66
C ARG A 258 30.15 0.55 -8.25
N GLN A 259 29.23 0.59 -9.21
CA GLN A 259 27.81 0.85 -8.95
C GLN A 259 27.18 -0.27 -8.12
N LEU A 260 27.43 -1.53 -8.46
CA LEU A 260 26.94 -2.68 -7.68
C LEU A 260 27.48 -2.65 -6.25
N ALA A 261 28.77 -2.35 -6.07
CA ALA A 261 29.37 -2.20 -4.75
C ALA A 261 28.75 -1.03 -3.95
N GLN A 262 28.49 0.09 -4.62
CA GLN A 262 27.81 1.24 -4.01
C GLN A 262 26.39 0.87 -3.56
N PHE A 263 25.63 0.19 -4.43
CA PHE A 263 24.28 -0.27 -4.12
C PHE A 263 24.28 -1.25 -2.96
N ALA A 264 25.17 -2.24 -3.02
CA ALA A 264 25.33 -3.23 -1.95
C ALA A 264 25.68 -2.57 -0.62
N LEU A 265 26.61 -1.62 -0.60
CA LEU A 265 27.01 -0.91 0.62
C LEU A 265 25.86 -0.08 1.20
N GLN A 266 25.22 0.75 0.38
CA GLN A 266 24.15 1.65 0.80
C GLN A 266 22.92 0.89 1.32
N ASP A 267 22.43 -0.09 0.54
CA ASP A 267 21.24 -0.85 0.92
C ASP A 267 21.52 -1.76 2.12
N THR A 268 22.71 -2.39 2.19
CA THR A 268 23.10 -3.21 3.34
C THR A 268 23.17 -2.38 4.60
N PHE A 269 23.84 -1.23 4.58
CA PHE A 269 23.96 -0.36 5.75
C PHE A 269 22.59 0.19 6.18
N SER A 270 21.79 0.65 5.22
CA SER A 270 20.45 1.17 5.49
C SER A 270 19.54 0.11 6.12
N THR A 271 19.45 -1.07 5.50
CA THR A 271 18.61 -2.19 5.96
C THR A 271 19.09 -2.74 7.31
N ALA A 272 20.40 -2.82 7.52
CA ALA A 272 20.97 -3.34 8.76
C ALA A 272 20.78 -2.39 9.94
N PHE A 273 20.89 -1.07 9.73
CA PHE A 273 20.99 -0.10 10.83
C PHE A 273 20.06 1.11 10.69
N SER A 274 20.07 1.82 9.57
CA SER A 274 19.35 3.10 9.44
C SER A 274 17.85 2.97 9.69
N VAL A 275 17.21 1.92 9.16
CA VAL A 275 15.76 1.70 9.31
C VAL A 275 15.31 1.52 10.76
N TRP A 276 16.20 1.04 11.64
CA TRP A 276 15.93 0.89 13.07
C TRP A 276 16.04 2.22 13.82
N MET A 277 16.86 3.13 13.32
CA MET A 277 17.09 4.46 13.90
C MET A 277 16.11 5.51 13.35
N ASP A 278 15.57 5.31 12.15
CA ASP A 278 14.59 6.23 11.55
C ASP A 278 13.34 6.40 12.42
N ALA A 279 13.00 5.40 13.23
CA ALA A 279 11.96 5.45 14.24
C ALA A 279 12.21 6.47 15.37
N LEU A 280 13.46 6.92 15.56
CA LEU A 280 13.88 7.87 16.59
C LEU A 280 13.94 9.32 16.10
N LYS A 281 13.57 9.59 14.85
CA LYS A 281 13.58 10.96 14.33
C LYS A 281 12.67 11.85 15.18
N PRO A 282 13.18 12.94 15.80
CA PRO A 282 12.39 13.79 16.69
C PRO A 282 11.13 14.36 16.04
N THR A 283 11.16 14.55 14.72
CA THR A 283 10.03 15.01 13.91
C THR A 283 8.80 14.10 13.97
N SER A 284 8.93 12.89 14.51
CA SER A 284 7.83 11.94 14.70
C SER A 284 7.16 12.03 16.07
N LEU A 285 7.67 12.85 17.01
CA LEU A 285 7.20 12.92 18.39
C LEU A 285 6.21 14.07 18.60
N ASP A 286 5.03 13.74 19.11
CA ASP A 286 3.96 14.60 19.60
C ASP A 286 3.26 13.92 20.80
N PHE A 287 2.30 14.59 21.45
CA PHE A 287 1.60 14.02 22.62
C PHE A 287 0.85 12.72 22.33
N ARG A 288 0.30 12.56 21.12
CA ARG A 288 -0.45 11.37 20.70
C ARG A 288 0.50 10.18 20.51
N THR A 289 1.64 10.41 19.89
CA THR A 289 2.67 9.41 19.63
C THR A 289 3.44 9.00 20.89
N ILE A 290 3.54 9.87 21.91
CA ILE A 290 4.05 9.48 23.24
C ILE A 290 3.18 8.39 23.88
N LEU A 291 1.84 8.48 23.78
CA LEU A 291 0.96 7.42 24.28
C LEU A 291 1.18 6.11 23.51
N ILE A 292 1.33 6.17 22.18
CA ILE A 292 1.63 5.00 21.35
C ILE A 292 2.98 4.37 21.75
N LEU A 293 3.99 5.20 22.03
CA LEU A 293 5.28 4.74 22.52
C LEU A 293 5.15 4.04 23.88
N VAL A 294 4.36 4.57 24.81
CA VAL A 294 4.08 3.94 26.11
C VAL A 294 3.36 2.58 25.93
N TRP A 295 2.37 2.50 25.04
CA TRP A 295 1.69 1.23 24.70
C TRP A 295 2.66 0.21 24.09
N SER A 296 3.56 0.67 23.22
CA SER A 296 4.60 -0.15 22.60
C SER A 296 5.58 -0.66 23.66
N CYS A 297 6.02 0.20 24.59
CA CYS A 297 6.82 -0.18 25.74
C CYS A 297 6.10 -1.23 26.59
N PHE A 298 4.80 -1.07 26.85
CA PHE A 298 4.04 -2.02 27.65
C PHE A 298 3.92 -3.39 26.97
N GLY A 299 3.61 -3.43 25.67
CA GLY A 299 3.55 -4.68 24.90
C GLY A 299 4.89 -5.41 24.85
N VAL A 300 6.00 -4.66 24.76
CA VAL A 300 7.35 -5.23 24.79
C VAL A 300 7.77 -5.64 26.18
N LEU A 301 7.41 -4.89 27.22
CA LEU A 301 7.68 -5.25 28.62
C LEU A 301 6.96 -6.55 29.00
N ILE A 302 5.71 -6.73 28.58
CA ILE A 302 4.97 -7.99 28.75
C ILE A 302 5.70 -9.12 28.02
N SER A 303 6.02 -8.93 26.74
CA SER A 303 6.72 -9.94 25.94
C SER A 303 8.08 -10.30 26.55
N SER A 304 8.85 -9.30 26.98
CA SER A 304 10.17 -9.42 27.59
C SER A 304 10.13 -10.08 28.97
N PHE A 305 9.16 -9.72 29.80
CA PHE A 305 8.92 -10.36 31.11
C PHE A 305 8.53 -11.83 30.94
N TRP A 306 7.68 -12.13 29.95
CA TRP A 306 7.29 -13.50 29.60
C TRP A 306 8.45 -14.31 29.03
N PHE A 307 9.31 -13.69 28.23
CA PHE A 307 10.57 -14.28 27.76
C PHE A 307 11.53 -14.57 28.91
N TRP A 308 11.69 -13.64 29.84
CA TRP A 308 12.56 -13.78 31.00
C TRP A 308 12.12 -14.93 31.93
N LYS A 309 10.81 -15.01 32.24
CA LYS A 309 10.24 -16.07 33.09
C LYS A 309 10.41 -17.48 32.49
N THR A 310 10.46 -17.60 31.16
CA THR A 310 10.57 -18.91 30.47
C THR A 310 12.00 -19.29 30.09
N ALA A 311 12.97 -18.39 30.26
CA ALA A 311 14.38 -18.65 29.96
C ALA A 311 15.16 -19.37 31.08
N GLY A 312 14.58 -19.48 32.28
CA GLY A 312 15.28 -19.88 33.51
C GLY A 312 15.62 -21.36 33.72
N GLU A 313 15.51 -22.26 32.73
CA GLU A 313 15.52 -23.71 33.02
C GLU A 313 16.49 -24.60 32.21
N ASN A 314 17.58 -24.10 31.64
CA ASN A 314 18.69 -24.97 31.22
C ASN A 314 20.03 -24.23 31.31
N GLU A 315 20.62 -24.23 32.50
CA GLU A 315 22.06 -24.02 32.67
C GLU A 315 22.76 -25.31 32.26
N ILE A 316 23.15 -25.39 31.00
CA ILE A 316 24.24 -26.27 30.59
C ILE A 316 25.32 -25.33 30.08
N GLU A 317 26.46 -25.34 30.75
CA GLU A 317 27.68 -24.61 30.37
C GLU A 317 27.86 -24.63 28.86
N LYS A 318 28.12 -23.46 28.26
CA LYS A 318 28.20 -23.24 26.81
C LYS A 318 29.59 -23.66 26.28
N PRO A 319 29.81 -24.89 25.76
CA PRO A 319 31.08 -25.25 25.17
C PRO A 319 30.95 -24.87 23.68
N GLY A 320 31.14 -23.59 23.36
CA GLY A 320 31.03 -23.11 21.96
C GLY A 320 30.61 -21.65 21.75
N GLY A 321 30.84 -20.77 22.74
CA GLY A 321 30.50 -19.35 22.70
C GLY A 321 30.82 -18.66 21.36
N ASP A 322 32.05 -18.85 20.87
CA ASP A 322 32.61 -18.15 19.71
C ASP A 322 32.04 -18.60 18.36
N ARG A 323 31.62 -19.87 18.22
CA ARG A 323 31.17 -20.41 16.93
C ARG A 323 29.82 -19.85 16.50
N PHE A 324 28.92 -19.60 17.45
CA PHE A 324 27.61 -19.04 17.16
C PHE A 324 27.72 -17.66 16.51
N PHE A 325 28.45 -16.74 17.16
CA PHE A 325 28.58 -15.36 16.68
C PHE A 325 29.13 -15.32 15.27
N PHE A 326 30.24 -16.03 15.02
CA PHE A 326 30.85 -16.08 13.69
C PHE A 326 29.91 -16.64 12.61
N GLN A 327 29.24 -17.77 12.89
CA GLN A 327 28.29 -18.37 11.94
C GLN A 327 27.09 -17.44 11.68
N ALA A 328 26.54 -16.84 12.74
CA ALA A 328 25.41 -15.93 12.64
C ALA A 328 25.76 -14.66 11.86
N MET A 329 26.94 -14.09 12.08
CA MET A 329 27.43 -12.93 11.32
C MET A 329 27.58 -13.24 9.82
N ILE A 330 28.13 -14.41 9.48
CA ILE A 330 28.25 -14.83 8.07
C ILE A 330 26.87 -15.00 7.45
N ILE A 331 25.96 -15.71 8.12
CA ILE A 331 24.61 -15.93 7.60
C ILE A 331 23.87 -14.60 7.44
N ALA A 332 24.01 -13.70 8.42
CA ALA A 332 23.38 -12.39 8.39
C ALA A 332 23.87 -11.53 7.22
N LEU A 333 25.19 -11.45 7.03
CA LEU A 333 25.80 -10.72 5.92
C LEU A 333 25.40 -11.33 4.58
N LEU A 334 25.39 -12.66 4.46
CA LEU A 334 24.96 -13.32 3.24
C LEU A 334 23.48 -13.09 2.94
N PHE A 335 22.58 -13.08 3.93
CA PHE A 335 21.18 -12.71 3.68
C PHE A 335 21.02 -11.26 3.23
N LEU A 336 21.79 -10.31 3.78
CA LEU A 336 21.78 -8.92 3.33
C LEU A 336 22.26 -8.80 1.87
N LEU A 337 23.41 -9.40 1.55
CA LEU A 337 24.02 -9.33 0.22
C LEU A 337 23.23 -10.11 -0.84
N LEU A 338 22.95 -11.39 -0.58
CA LEU A 338 22.23 -12.26 -1.51
C LEU A 338 20.75 -11.89 -1.60
N GLY A 339 20.16 -11.32 -0.55
CA GLY A 339 18.79 -10.83 -0.58
C GLY A 339 18.64 -9.55 -1.42
N GLY A 340 19.64 -8.68 -1.43
CA GLY A 340 19.63 -7.45 -2.22
C GLY A 340 20.04 -7.65 -3.69
N LEU A 341 20.85 -8.68 -3.96
CA LEU A 341 21.41 -8.94 -5.29
C LEU A 341 20.38 -8.99 -6.43
N PRO A 342 19.20 -9.65 -6.30
CA PRO A 342 18.20 -9.65 -7.37
C PRO A 342 17.74 -8.24 -7.74
N VAL A 343 17.60 -7.34 -6.76
CA VAL A 343 17.16 -5.96 -6.97
C VAL A 343 18.26 -5.13 -7.61
N TRP A 344 19.49 -5.19 -7.08
CA TRP A 344 20.63 -4.47 -7.63
C TRP A 344 20.93 -4.90 -9.07
N SER A 345 20.66 -6.17 -9.40
CA SER A 345 20.85 -6.70 -10.75
C SER A 345 19.95 -6.03 -11.81
N THR A 346 18.88 -5.35 -11.37
CA THR A 346 17.95 -4.60 -12.22
C THR A 346 18.21 -3.09 -12.22
N ASN A 347 19.35 -2.65 -11.68
CA ASN A 347 19.69 -1.24 -11.48
C ASN A 347 18.69 -0.48 -10.57
N ARG A 348 18.20 -1.15 -9.52
CA ARG A 348 17.29 -0.60 -8.51
C ARG A 348 17.90 -0.72 -7.12
N GLN A 349 17.38 0.07 -6.18
CA GLN A 349 17.82 0.10 -4.78
C GLN A 349 16.63 0.17 -3.84
N ALA A 350 16.80 -0.30 -2.60
CA ALA A 350 15.79 -0.21 -1.54
C ALA A 350 15.60 1.20 -0.98
N LEU A 351 16.52 2.12 -1.28
CA LEU A 351 16.53 3.51 -0.80
C LEU A 351 15.83 4.52 -1.72
N VAL A 352 15.60 4.16 -2.99
CA VAL A 352 15.21 5.13 -4.03
C VAL A 352 13.82 4.83 -4.56
N GLY A 353 12.90 5.75 -4.31
CA GLY A 353 11.52 5.71 -4.81
C GLY A 353 10.49 5.40 -3.73
N LEU A 354 9.26 5.86 -3.94
CA LEU A 354 8.19 5.86 -2.94
C LEU A 354 7.85 4.46 -2.38
N TRP A 355 8.02 3.42 -3.21
CA TRP A 355 7.63 2.04 -2.89
C TRP A 355 8.82 1.07 -2.83
N SER A 356 10.04 1.61 -2.71
CA SER A 356 11.29 0.85 -2.82
C SER A 356 11.64 0.03 -1.57
N ASP A 357 11.04 0.35 -0.42
CA ASP A 357 11.22 -0.39 0.83
C ASP A 357 10.80 -1.87 0.71
N ARG A 358 9.96 -2.23 -0.27
CA ARG A 358 9.65 -3.64 -0.58
C ARG A 358 10.88 -4.48 -0.91
N PHE A 359 11.94 -3.85 -1.40
CA PHE A 359 13.19 -4.52 -1.75
C PHE A 359 13.98 -4.98 -0.51
N THR A 360 13.58 -4.58 0.70
CA THR A 360 14.15 -5.12 1.96
C THR A 360 13.58 -6.50 2.33
N LEU A 361 12.60 -7.04 1.59
CA LEU A 361 11.89 -8.28 1.94
C LEU A 361 12.78 -9.51 2.16
N ALA A 362 13.82 -9.70 1.34
CA ALA A 362 14.81 -10.76 1.55
C ALA A 362 15.93 -10.31 2.50
N PRO A 363 16.54 -9.12 2.35
CA PRO A 363 17.57 -8.60 3.26
C PRO A 363 17.19 -8.51 4.75
N MET A 364 15.90 -8.33 5.09
CA MET A 364 15.44 -8.16 6.48
C MET A 364 15.82 -9.32 7.39
N ALA A 365 15.93 -10.55 6.87
CA ALA A 365 16.36 -11.72 7.62
C ALA A 365 17.81 -11.58 8.11
N GLY A 366 18.66 -11.00 7.26
CA GLY A 366 20.04 -10.71 7.62
C GLY A 366 20.14 -9.59 8.65
N SER A 367 19.37 -8.51 8.49
CA SER A 367 19.28 -7.42 9.48
C SER A 367 18.87 -7.92 10.86
N ALA A 368 17.79 -8.72 10.93
CA ALA A 368 17.28 -9.25 12.18
C ALA A 368 18.25 -10.21 12.88
N LEU A 369 18.90 -11.11 12.13
CA LEU A 369 19.92 -12.01 12.68
C LEU A 369 21.19 -11.26 13.12
N LEU A 370 21.60 -10.23 12.36
CA LEU A 370 22.76 -9.41 12.66
C LEU A 370 22.62 -8.74 14.03
N LEU A 371 21.48 -8.10 14.29
CA LEU A 371 21.21 -7.41 15.55
C LEU A 371 21.11 -8.38 16.73
N ALA A 372 20.47 -9.53 16.55
CA ALA A 372 20.41 -10.57 17.59
C ALA A 372 21.82 -11.13 17.92
N ALA A 373 22.65 -11.38 16.90
CA ALA A 373 24.02 -11.84 17.08
C ALA A 373 24.93 -10.78 17.72
N ALA A 374 24.80 -9.52 17.31
CA ALA A 374 25.54 -8.39 17.88
C ALA A 374 25.20 -8.18 19.36
N ALA A 375 23.91 -8.27 19.74
CA ALA A 375 23.50 -8.21 21.13
C ALA A 375 24.10 -9.36 21.96
N ALA A 376 24.12 -10.57 21.39
CA ALA A 376 24.69 -11.74 22.05
C ALA A 376 26.22 -11.67 22.23
N TRP A 377 26.92 -10.96 21.34
CA TRP A 377 28.35 -10.71 21.42
C TRP A 377 28.69 -9.59 22.41
N LEU A 378 27.92 -8.49 22.39
CA LEU A 378 28.16 -7.33 23.26
C LEU A 378 28.00 -7.67 24.73
N THR A 379 27.07 -8.56 25.07
CA THR A 379 26.86 -8.98 26.45
C THR A 379 26.31 -10.40 26.55
N HIS A 380 26.85 -11.15 27.52
CA HIS A 380 26.36 -12.48 27.87
C HIS A 380 25.18 -12.43 28.84
N ASP A 381 24.90 -11.25 29.43
CA ASP A 381 23.83 -11.01 30.36
C ASP A 381 22.49 -10.91 29.63
N ARG A 382 21.57 -11.83 29.95
CA ARG A 382 20.24 -11.88 29.33
C ARG A 382 19.43 -10.63 29.62
N GLN A 383 19.53 -10.03 30.81
CA GLN A 383 18.77 -8.81 31.13
C GLN A 383 19.21 -7.65 30.25
N ARG A 384 20.53 -7.49 30.04
CA ARG A 384 21.06 -6.46 29.13
C ARG A 384 20.64 -6.71 27.68
N GLN A 385 20.63 -7.96 27.22
CA GLN A 385 20.11 -8.32 25.90
C GLN A 385 18.62 -8.00 25.77
N VAL A 386 17.80 -8.34 26.79
CA VAL A 386 16.37 -8.00 26.82
C VAL A 386 16.17 -6.50 26.72
N ILE A 387 16.92 -5.69 27.48
CA ILE A 387 16.79 -4.24 27.46
C ILE A 387 17.13 -3.70 26.07
N PHE A 388 18.27 -4.10 25.51
CA PHE A 388 18.72 -3.61 24.20
C PHE A 388 17.79 -4.03 23.06
N LEU A 389 17.49 -5.33 22.95
CA LEU A 389 16.63 -5.87 21.89
C LEU A 389 15.17 -5.47 22.09
N GLY A 390 14.71 -5.39 23.33
CA GLY A 390 13.39 -4.87 23.67
C GLY A 390 13.23 -3.41 23.28
N LEU A 391 14.26 -2.59 23.47
CA LEU A 391 14.24 -1.21 22.99
C LEU A 391 14.07 -1.15 21.46
N LEU A 392 14.84 -1.94 20.71
CA LEU A 392 14.71 -2.01 19.24
C LEU A 392 13.33 -2.50 18.80
N VAL A 393 12.79 -3.56 19.43
CA VAL A 393 11.45 -4.06 19.15
C VAL A 393 10.40 -3.00 19.48
N THR A 394 10.55 -2.25 20.56
CA THR A 394 9.64 -1.17 20.94
C THR A 394 9.62 -0.08 19.86
N MET A 395 10.80 0.36 19.41
CA MET A 395 10.91 1.37 18.34
C MET A 395 10.29 0.86 17.03
N ALA A 396 10.49 -0.41 16.70
CA ALA A 396 9.98 -1.01 15.48
C ALA A 396 8.45 -1.19 15.53
N VAL A 397 7.89 -1.64 16.66
CA VAL A 397 6.45 -1.68 16.92
C VAL A 397 5.84 -0.29 16.81
N TYR A 398 6.48 0.71 17.43
CA TYR A 398 6.08 2.11 17.33
C TYR A 398 6.03 2.60 15.87
N ALA A 399 7.11 2.38 15.11
CA ALA A 399 7.17 2.75 13.70
C ALA A 399 6.08 2.06 12.85
N GLN A 400 5.83 0.77 13.11
CA GLN A 400 4.76 0.02 12.43
C GLN A 400 3.38 0.57 12.79
N ILE A 401 3.10 0.93 14.04
CA ILE A 401 1.82 1.55 14.44
C ILE A 401 1.62 2.90 13.73
N LEU A 402 2.64 3.76 13.69
CA LEU A 402 2.56 5.03 12.96
C LEU A 402 2.28 4.80 11.47
N ASN A 403 2.91 3.80 10.89
CA ASN A 403 2.70 3.44 9.49
C ASN A 403 1.27 2.95 9.25
N VAL A 404 0.77 2.02 10.07
CA VAL A 404 -0.62 1.51 9.99
C VAL A 404 -1.63 2.64 10.14
N GLN A 405 -1.39 3.59 11.05
CA GLN A 405 -2.25 4.75 11.23
C GLN A 405 -2.30 5.62 9.96
N LYS A 406 -1.15 5.86 9.30
CA LYS A 406 -1.13 6.57 8.00
C LYS A 406 -1.96 5.84 6.96
N TYR A 407 -1.86 4.51 6.87
CA TYR A 407 -2.70 3.73 5.95
C TYR A 407 -4.19 3.88 6.28
N THR A 408 -4.59 3.80 7.56
CA THR A 408 -5.97 4.03 7.99
C THR A 408 -6.48 5.42 7.59
N GLU A 409 -5.72 6.48 7.86
CA GLU A 409 -6.08 7.86 7.49
C GLU A 409 -6.22 7.99 5.97
N ASN A 410 -5.32 7.36 5.20
CA ASN A 410 -5.40 7.38 3.74
C ASN A 410 -6.57 6.56 3.19
N TRP A 411 -6.99 5.48 3.86
CA TRP A 411 -8.20 4.77 3.47
C TRP A 411 -9.46 5.60 3.72
N GLU A 412 -9.51 6.35 4.82
CA GLU A 412 -10.62 7.27 5.08
C GLU A 412 -10.71 8.35 4.00
N ILE A 413 -9.57 8.90 3.54
CA ILE A 413 -9.53 9.85 2.41
C ILE A 413 -10.02 9.21 1.11
N GLN A 414 -9.62 7.98 0.81
CA GLN A 414 -10.11 7.26 -0.37
C GLN A 414 -11.61 7.04 -0.31
N ARG A 415 -12.14 6.58 0.84
CA ARG A 415 -13.57 6.39 1.03
C ARG A 415 -14.34 7.69 0.86
N ASP A 416 -13.87 8.77 1.47
CA ASP A 416 -14.47 10.09 1.33
C ASP A 416 -14.51 10.53 -0.15
N PHE A 417 -13.40 10.38 -0.87
CA PHE A 417 -13.33 10.67 -2.30
C PHE A 417 -14.36 9.85 -3.12
N TYR A 418 -14.38 8.52 -2.96
CA TYR A 418 -15.26 7.65 -3.75
C TYR A 418 -16.74 7.85 -3.41
N TRP A 419 -17.09 8.05 -2.13
CA TRP A 419 -18.47 8.31 -1.73
C TRP A 419 -18.95 9.68 -2.20
N GLN A 420 -18.14 10.74 -2.07
CA GLN A 420 -18.49 12.04 -2.62
C GLN A 420 -18.64 12.00 -4.14
N LEU A 421 -17.75 11.30 -4.83
CA LEU A 421 -17.88 11.12 -6.28
C LEU A 421 -19.18 10.38 -6.63
N LYS A 422 -19.54 9.33 -5.89
CA LYS A 422 -20.80 8.60 -6.10
C LYS A 422 -22.04 9.45 -5.80
N TRP A 423 -22.00 10.31 -4.79
CA TRP A 423 -23.12 11.23 -4.51
C TRP A 423 -23.28 12.28 -5.60
N ARG A 424 -22.16 12.81 -6.10
CA ARG A 424 -22.13 13.86 -7.12
C ARG A 424 -22.40 13.37 -8.53
N ALA A 425 -21.99 12.14 -8.82
CA ALA A 425 -22.20 11.44 -10.08
C ALA A 425 -22.74 10.03 -9.78
N PRO A 426 -24.06 9.88 -9.59
CA PRO A 426 -24.69 8.60 -9.23
C PRO A 426 -24.37 7.48 -10.23
N ASP A 427 -24.38 7.81 -11.52
CA ASP A 427 -23.87 6.95 -12.58
C ASP A 427 -23.13 7.78 -13.64
N LEU A 428 -22.30 7.13 -14.45
CA LEU A 428 -21.52 7.74 -15.51
C LEU A 428 -21.77 7.04 -16.84
N GLU A 429 -21.78 7.80 -17.93
CA GLU A 429 -21.79 7.22 -19.26
C GLU A 429 -20.52 6.38 -19.50
N ARG A 430 -20.65 5.22 -20.16
CA ARG A 430 -19.50 4.34 -20.49
C ARG A 430 -18.51 5.06 -21.39
N GLY A 431 -17.22 4.85 -21.13
CA GLY A 431 -16.11 5.53 -21.81
C GLY A 431 -15.64 6.79 -21.09
N THR A 432 -16.24 7.17 -19.96
CA THR A 432 -15.84 8.39 -19.22
C THR A 432 -14.48 8.21 -18.57
N ALA A 433 -13.55 9.13 -18.83
CA ALA A 433 -12.32 9.25 -18.04
C ALA A 433 -12.42 10.43 -17.08
N VAL A 434 -12.17 10.16 -15.80
CA VAL A 434 -12.10 11.19 -14.77
C VAL A 434 -10.69 11.78 -14.78
N VAL A 435 -10.58 13.10 -14.81
CA VAL A 435 -9.28 13.79 -14.77
C VAL A 435 -9.25 14.70 -13.55
N ALA A 436 -8.15 14.67 -12.80
CA ALA A 436 -7.96 15.51 -11.62
C ALA A 436 -6.56 16.13 -11.61
N PRO A 437 -6.35 17.31 -10.98
CA PRO A 437 -5.02 17.93 -10.90
C PRO A 437 -4.00 17.10 -10.11
N LYS A 438 -4.48 16.26 -9.17
CA LYS A 438 -3.64 15.37 -8.33
C LYS A 438 -4.42 14.13 -7.90
N LEU A 439 -3.72 13.15 -7.33
CA LEU A 439 -4.34 11.99 -6.68
C LEU A 439 -5.10 12.40 -5.41
N PRO A 440 -6.15 11.66 -5.03
CA PRO A 440 -6.86 11.91 -3.77
C PRO A 440 -5.99 11.61 -2.55
N THR A 441 -5.04 10.68 -2.66
CA THR A 441 -4.07 10.28 -1.62
C THR A 441 -2.75 9.85 -2.24
N SER A 442 -1.65 9.93 -1.49
CA SER A 442 -0.33 9.41 -1.88
C SER A 442 -0.19 7.89 -1.82
N TYR A 443 -1.18 7.15 -1.31
CA TYR A 443 -1.11 5.69 -1.12
C TYR A 443 -1.73 4.87 -2.25
N ILE A 444 -2.00 5.52 -3.37
CA ILE A 444 -2.52 4.90 -4.59
C ILE A 444 -1.82 5.49 -5.82
N SER A 445 -2.03 4.87 -6.98
CA SER A 445 -1.62 5.43 -8.27
C SER A 445 -2.85 5.80 -9.12
N ASP A 446 -2.64 6.50 -10.23
CA ASP A 446 -3.70 6.87 -11.17
C ASP A 446 -4.44 5.64 -11.72
N TYR A 447 -3.72 4.59 -12.09
CA TYR A 447 -4.35 3.32 -12.49
C TYR A 447 -5.15 2.66 -11.36
N SER A 448 -4.75 2.82 -10.09
CA SER A 448 -5.50 2.29 -8.95
C SER A 448 -6.89 2.93 -8.89
N VAL A 449 -6.97 4.25 -9.12
CA VAL A 449 -8.25 4.96 -9.20
C VAL A 449 -9.03 4.52 -10.43
N GLY A 450 -8.38 4.33 -11.59
CA GLY A 450 -9.02 3.79 -12.79
C GLY A 450 -9.70 2.43 -12.54
N PHE A 451 -9.00 1.50 -11.87
CA PHE A 451 -9.57 0.23 -11.44
C PHE A 451 -10.72 0.39 -10.45
N ALA A 452 -10.59 1.30 -9.48
CA ALA A 452 -11.66 1.62 -8.54
C ALA A 452 -12.91 2.15 -9.24
N LEU A 453 -12.78 3.03 -10.24
CA LEU A 453 -13.91 3.56 -11.00
C LEU A 453 -14.66 2.44 -11.76
N ASN A 454 -13.96 1.46 -12.29
CA ASN A 454 -14.61 0.27 -12.88
C ASN A 454 -15.30 -0.59 -11.82
N ALA A 455 -14.78 -0.65 -10.59
CA ALA A 455 -15.47 -1.31 -9.48
C ALA A 455 -16.70 -0.52 -8.98
N MET A 456 -16.73 0.80 -9.17
CA MET A 456 -17.84 1.68 -8.78
C MET A 456 -18.97 1.72 -9.81
N TYR A 457 -18.62 1.88 -11.09
CA TYR A 457 -19.56 2.17 -12.19
C TYR A 457 -19.64 1.05 -13.24
N GLY A 458 -18.67 0.13 -13.25
CA GLY A 458 -18.66 -1.00 -14.19
C GLY A 458 -19.77 -1.99 -13.88
N LYS A 459 -20.53 -2.38 -14.91
CA LYS A 459 -21.52 -3.45 -14.79
C LYS A 459 -20.81 -4.80 -14.97
N SER A 460 -20.70 -5.56 -13.89
CA SER A 460 -20.06 -6.89 -13.89
C SER A 460 -20.84 -7.89 -14.77
N PRO A 461 -20.17 -8.79 -15.51
CA PRO A 461 -18.72 -8.88 -15.65
C PRO A 461 -18.15 -7.76 -16.53
N VAL A 462 -17.03 -7.19 -16.10
CA VAL A 462 -16.27 -6.24 -16.93
C VAL A 462 -15.32 -7.00 -17.88
N ASP A 463 -14.85 -6.34 -18.93
CA ASP A 463 -13.82 -6.87 -19.82
C ASP A 463 -12.47 -6.16 -19.60
N LYS A 464 -11.47 -6.46 -20.43
CA LYS A 464 -10.16 -5.79 -20.39
C LYS A 464 -10.13 -4.44 -21.08
N GLN A 465 -11.23 -4.07 -21.73
CA GLN A 465 -11.45 -2.73 -22.26
C GLN A 465 -12.12 -1.91 -21.14
N ALA A 466 -11.30 -1.33 -20.27
CA ALA A 466 -11.77 -0.57 -19.12
C ALA A 466 -12.83 0.47 -19.56
N GLN A 467 -13.99 0.44 -18.91
CA GLN A 467 -15.14 1.30 -19.26
C GLN A 467 -14.96 2.71 -18.72
N TYR A 468 -14.18 2.84 -17.65
CA TYR A 468 -13.86 4.10 -16.99
C TYR A 468 -12.36 4.15 -16.72
N TRP A 469 -11.79 5.33 -16.66
CA TRP A 469 -10.39 5.49 -16.27
C TRP A 469 -10.15 6.75 -15.48
N PHE A 470 -8.95 6.87 -14.91
CA PHE A 470 -8.53 8.04 -14.16
C PHE A 470 -7.17 8.55 -14.64
N PHE A 471 -7.05 9.86 -14.75
CA PHE A 471 -5.82 10.53 -15.13
C PHE A 471 -5.48 11.68 -14.18
N ILE A 472 -4.19 11.79 -13.85
CA ILE A 472 -3.64 13.00 -13.23
C ILE A 472 -3.34 13.99 -14.34
N GLY A 473 -4.07 15.11 -14.37
CA GLY A 473 -4.03 16.12 -15.43
C GLY A 473 -2.62 16.46 -15.92
N PRO A 474 -1.71 16.94 -15.05
CA PRO A 474 -0.35 17.33 -15.43
C PRO A 474 0.47 16.22 -16.08
N ARG A 475 0.23 14.98 -15.68
CA ARG A 475 0.91 13.81 -16.24
C ARG A 475 0.24 13.38 -17.55
N ALA A 476 -1.07 13.58 -17.67
CA ALA A 476 -1.82 13.11 -18.82
C ALA A 476 -1.59 13.97 -20.06
N LYS A 477 -1.53 15.29 -19.90
CA LYS A 477 -1.14 16.21 -20.97
C LYS A 477 0.31 15.93 -21.39
N GLY A 478 0.51 15.64 -22.67
CA GLY A 478 1.79 15.27 -23.27
C GLY A 478 2.07 13.77 -23.33
N ASN A 479 1.49 12.95 -22.44
CA ASN A 479 1.68 11.50 -22.43
C ASN A 479 0.49 10.71 -23.02
N TYR A 480 -0.74 11.14 -22.75
CA TYR A 480 -1.96 10.43 -23.18
C TYR A 480 -2.83 11.27 -24.12
N PHE A 481 -2.70 12.59 -24.09
CA PHE A 481 -3.29 13.51 -25.07
C PHE A 481 -2.42 14.78 -25.22
N SER A 482 -2.45 15.43 -26.38
CA SER A 482 -1.53 16.53 -26.69
C SER A 482 -1.86 17.85 -25.98
N ALA A 483 -3.14 18.13 -25.75
CA ALA A 483 -3.61 19.37 -25.12
C ALA A 483 -4.98 19.17 -24.44
N TYR A 484 -5.36 20.10 -23.56
CA TYR A 484 -6.72 20.19 -23.05
C TYR A 484 -7.64 20.86 -24.08
N GLN A 485 -7.83 20.17 -25.20
CA GLN A 485 -8.71 20.60 -26.27
C GLN A 485 -9.71 19.49 -26.59
N PRO A 486 -10.99 19.82 -26.83
CA PRO A 486 -12.00 18.88 -27.30
C PRO A 486 -11.56 18.08 -28.55
N GLY A 487 -11.99 16.82 -28.65
CA GLY A 487 -11.88 15.98 -29.85
C GLY A 487 -10.54 15.26 -30.08
N LEU A 488 -9.65 15.23 -29.08
CA LEU A 488 -8.36 14.52 -29.18
C LEU A 488 -8.49 13.07 -28.66
N PRO A 489 -7.80 12.10 -29.27
CA PRO A 489 -7.81 10.72 -28.79
C PRO A 489 -7.08 10.60 -27.44
N VAL A 490 -7.59 9.72 -26.59
CA VAL A 490 -7.01 9.35 -25.30
C VAL A 490 -6.86 7.84 -25.26
N GLU A 491 -5.62 7.37 -25.12
CA GLU A 491 -5.34 5.94 -24.98
C GLU A 491 -4.46 5.67 -23.77
N TYR A 492 -4.74 4.58 -23.08
CA TYR A 492 -3.92 4.09 -21.98
C TYR A 492 -3.86 2.56 -22.02
N LEU A 493 -2.68 2.00 -21.77
CA LEU A 493 -2.45 0.56 -21.69
C LEU A 493 -1.65 0.27 -20.43
N LEU A 494 -2.20 -0.59 -19.57
CA LEU A 494 -1.46 -1.19 -18.46
C LEU A 494 -1.53 -2.70 -18.61
N ARG A 495 -0.38 -3.29 -18.96
CA ARG A 495 -0.27 -4.71 -19.31
C ARG A 495 -1.21 -5.03 -20.47
N ASP A 496 -2.31 -5.73 -20.21
CA ASP A 496 -3.33 -6.10 -21.20
C ASP A 496 -4.70 -5.44 -20.95
N VAL A 497 -4.80 -4.53 -19.98
CA VAL A 497 -5.99 -3.69 -19.77
C VAL A 497 -5.83 -2.40 -20.54
N LYS A 498 -6.76 -2.16 -21.48
CA LYS A 498 -6.77 -0.98 -22.35
C LYS A 498 -7.91 -0.06 -21.98
N TYR A 499 -7.65 1.24 -22.00
CA TYR A 499 -8.68 2.28 -22.04
C TYR A 499 -8.51 3.09 -23.34
N THR A 500 -9.63 3.41 -23.98
CA THR A 500 -9.69 4.28 -25.17
C THR A 500 -10.89 5.21 -25.05
N GLY A 501 -10.68 6.49 -25.34
CA GLY A 501 -11.73 7.51 -25.35
C GLY A 501 -11.28 8.76 -26.07
N MET A 502 -12.05 9.85 -25.93
CA MET A 502 -11.68 11.16 -26.43
C MET A 502 -11.63 12.18 -25.30
N THR A 503 -10.96 13.32 -25.54
CA THR A 503 -10.97 14.44 -24.59
C THR A 503 -12.36 15.03 -24.38
N ASN A 504 -13.32 14.76 -25.26
CA ASN A 504 -14.74 15.11 -25.10
C ASN A 504 -15.46 14.28 -24.03
N ASP A 505 -14.90 13.12 -23.69
CA ASP A 505 -15.49 12.16 -22.75
C ASP A 505 -14.90 12.32 -21.34
N LEU A 506 -14.10 13.38 -21.13
CA LEU A 506 -13.44 13.62 -19.86
C LEU A 506 -14.40 14.30 -18.87
N LEU A 507 -14.31 13.88 -17.60
CA LEU A 507 -14.95 14.56 -16.49
C LEU A 507 -13.86 15.13 -15.57
N GLY A 508 -13.70 16.45 -15.59
CA GLY A 508 -12.77 17.14 -14.72
C GLY A 508 -13.31 17.19 -13.29
N ILE A 509 -12.47 16.85 -12.31
CA ILE A 509 -12.79 16.99 -10.89
C ILE A 509 -11.65 17.63 -10.10
N SER A 510 -11.98 18.17 -8.93
CA SER A 510 -11.02 18.63 -7.93
C SER A 510 -11.40 18.12 -6.54
N PHE A 511 -10.40 17.70 -5.77
CA PHE A 511 -10.59 17.16 -4.43
C PHE A 511 -9.41 17.52 -3.53
N ALA A 512 -9.70 18.06 -2.34
CA ALA A 512 -8.72 18.30 -1.30
C ALA A 512 -9.27 17.88 0.07
N ALA A 513 -8.93 16.64 0.45
CA ALA A 513 -9.36 15.99 1.68
C ALA A 513 -9.30 16.91 2.90
N GLY A 514 -10.39 16.95 3.67
CA GLY A 514 -10.52 17.69 4.93
C GLY A 514 -10.57 19.22 4.81
N ARG A 515 -10.36 19.80 3.62
CA ARG A 515 -10.44 21.25 3.39
C ARG A 515 -11.72 21.67 2.68
N GLU A 516 -12.16 20.87 1.71
CA GLU A 516 -13.32 21.13 0.86
C GLU A 516 -13.87 19.83 0.29
N CYS A 517 -15.13 19.87 -0.10
CA CYS A 517 -15.81 18.76 -0.75
C CYS A 517 -15.32 18.61 -2.21
N LEU A 518 -15.42 17.39 -2.76
CA LEU A 518 -15.16 17.09 -4.17
C LEU A 518 -15.97 18.03 -5.07
N ARG A 519 -15.40 18.53 -6.16
CA ARG A 519 -16.11 19.35 -7.16
C ARG A 519 -15.90 18.82 -8.53
N VAL A 520 -16.99 18.72 -9.28
CA VAL A 520 -16.93 18.57 -10.73
C VAL A 520 -16.59 19.92 -11.34
N LEU A 521 -15.60 19.97 -12.22
CA LEU A 521 -15.26 21.18 -12.96
C LEU A 521 -16.38 21.46 -13.96
N ASP A 522 -17.22 22.42 -13.60
CA ASP A 522 -18.38 22.86 -14.37
C ASP A 522 -18.19 24.34 -14.72
N PRO A 523 -18.54 24.80 -15.94
CA PRO A 523 -18.53 26.22 -16.29
C PRO A 523 -19.25 27.15 -15.29
N PHE A 524 -20.22 26.61 -14.52
CA PHE A 524 -20.85 27.29 -13.39
C PHE A 524 -19.84 27.86 -12.37
N TYR A 525 -18.71 27.17 -12.15
CA TYR A 525 -17.67 27.58 -11.22
C TYR A 525 -16.54 28.41 -11.87
N LYS A 526 -16.67 28.82 -13.14
CA LYS A 526 -15.57 29.45 -13.91
C LYS A 526 -14.98 30.69 -13.22
N GLU A 527 -15.84 31.53 -12.65
CA GLU A 527 -15.44 32.78 -11.97
C GLU A 527 -15.12 32.56 -10.48
N ALA A 528 -15.33 31.35 -9.96
CA ALA A 528 -15.00 31.01 -8.57
C ALA A 528 -13.47 30.87 -8.39
N PRO A 529 -12.94 31.18 -7.20
CA PRO A 529 -11.53 30.96 -6.90
C PRO A 529 -11.06 29.54 -7.21
N THR A 530 -9.82 29.43 -7.70
CA THR A 530 -9.17 28.13 -7.85
C THR A 530 -8.85 27.55 -6.47
N ARG A 531 -9.05 26.25 -6.31
CA ARG A 531 -8.99 25.57 -5.01
C ARG A 531 -7.59 25.26 -4.51
N LEU A 532 -6.71 24.99 -5.46
CA LEU A 532 -5.32 24.66 -5.19
C LEU A 532 -4.48 25.94 -5.31
N GLY A 533 -3.38 26.01 -4.55
CA GLY A 533 -2.45 27.14 -4.63
C GLY A 533 -2.00 27.40 -6.07
N ASP A 534 -1.44 28.58 -6.31
CA ASP A 534 -1.25 29.15 -7.65
C ASP A 534 -0.68 28.16 -8.70
N ASP A 535 0.26 27.30 -8.30
CA ASP A 535 0.87 26.27 -9.17
C ASP A 535 -0.11 25.20 -9.69
N LEU A 536 -1.08 24.81 -8.87
CA LEU A 536 -2.05 23.76 -9.21
C LEU A 536 -3.42 24.32 -9.62
N GLY A 537 -3.74 25.56 -9.22
CA GLY A 537 -4.97 26.26 -9.62
C GLY A 537 -5.01 26.57 -11.13
N GLY A 538 -3.85 26.76 -11.77
CA GLY A 538 -3.75 26.84 -13.23
C GLY A 538 -4.28 25.59 -13.95
N ILE A 539 -4.04 24.41 -13.38
CA ILE A 539 -4.44 23.14 -13.99
C ILE A 539 -5.97 22.98 -14.02
N GLU A 540 -6.68 23.40 -12.96
CA GLU A 540 -8.15 23.34 -12.94
C GLU A 540 -8.75 24.18 -14.07
N ARG A 541 -8.19 25.37 -14.31
CA ARG A 541 -8.61 26.26 -15.40
C ARG A 541 -8.31 25.65 -16.77
N ASP A 542 -7.13 25.05 -16.92
CA ASP A 542 -6.71 24.35 -18.15
C ASP A 542 -7.60 23.14 -18.46
N MET A 543 -8.11 22.45 -17.43
CA MET A 543 -8.97 21.26 -17.59
C MET A 543 -10.44 21.59 -17.88
N LEU A 544 -10.91 22.78 -17.50
CA LEU A 544 -12.31 23.18 -17.65
C LEU A 544 -12.85 23.01 -19.09
N PRO A 545 -12.11 23.35 -20.17
CA PRO A 545 -12.60 23.21 -21.55
C PRO A 545 -12.87 21.77 -22.01
N VAL A 546 -12.28 20.78 -21.35
CA VAL A 546 -12.48 19.35 -21.67
C VAL A 546 -13.37 18.63 -20.65
N SER A 547 -13.81 19.31 -19.60
CA SER A 547 -14.70 18.72 -18.59
C SER A 547 -16.15 18.71 -19.11
N ASN A 548 -16.68 17.52 -19.36
CA ASN A 548 -18.02 17.31 -19.90
C ASN A 548 -18.97 16.77 -18.81
N THR A 549 -19.76 17.66 -18.21
CA THR A 549 -20.71 17.30 -17.14
C THR A 549 -21.91 16.49 -17.63
N ASN A 550 -22.21 16.49 -18.93
CA ASN A 550 -23.29 15.67 -19.51
C ASN A 550 -23.04 14.16 -19.41
N ARG A 551 -21.80 13.76 -19.11
CA ARG A 551 -21.42 12.37 -18.86
C ARG A 551 -22.00 11.82 -17.55
N ILE A 552 -22.48 12.69 -16.66
CA ILE A 552 -23.12 12.33 -15.40
C ILE A 552 -24.58 12.00 -15.65
N LEU A 553 -25.03 10.85 -15.15
CA LEU A 553 -26.40 10.39 -15.27
C LEU A 553 -27.14 10.57 -13.93
N SER A 554 -28.38 11.07 -13.98
CA SER A 554 -29.24 11.30 -12.80
C SER A 554 -29.90 10.04 -12.25
N ASP A 555 -29.72 8.88 -12.91
CA ASP A 555 -30.47 7.67 -12.59
C ASP A 555 -30.14 7.15 -11.18
N THR A 556 -31.14 7.23 -10.29
CA THR A 556 -31.09 6.72 -8.91
C THR A 556 -31.27 5.21 -8.81
N SER A 557 -31.55 4.51 -9.92
CA SER A 557 -31.54 3.04 -9.96
C SER A 557 -30.13 2.46 -9.75
N ALA A 558 -29.09 3.31 -9.83
CA ALA A 558 -27.71 2.94 -9.58
C ALA A 558 -27.53 2.39 -8.16
N SER A 559 -27.06 1.15 -8.06
CA SER A 559 -26.74 0.52 -6.78
C SER A 559 -25.73 1.36 -5.99
N SER A 560 -25.90 1.39 -4.67
CA SER A 560 -24.92 1.94 -3.73
C SER A 560 -23.54 1.33 -3.99
N LEU A 561 -22.48 2.02 -3.56
CA LEU A 561 -21.15 1.40 -3.63
C LEU A 561 -21.14 0.07 -2.87
N ARG A 562 -20.36 -0.86 -3.41
CA ARG A 562 -20.13 -2.17 -2.82
C ARG A 562 -19.51 -2.05 -1.43
N GLY A 563 -20.28 -2.39 -0.40
CA GLY A 563 -19.84 -2.29 1.00
C GLY A 563 -18.63 -3.16 1.34
N ASP A 564 -18.44 -4.28 0.62
CA ASP A 564 -17.28 -5.16 0.77
C ASP A 564 -15.98 -4.57 0.19
N VAL A 565 -16.07 -3.58 -0.70
CA VAL A 565 -14.92 -2.92 -1.35
C VAL A 565 -14.69 -1.52 -0.80
N PHE A 566 -15.73 -0.68 -0.76
CA PHE A 566 -15.65 0.74 -0.40
C PHE A 566 -16.06 1.03 1.06
N GLY A 567 -16.43 -0.01 1.81
CA GLY A 567 -17.02 0.12 3.14
C GLY A 567 -18.46 0.64 3.08
N SER A 568 -19.10 0.76 4.24
CA SER A 568 -20.44 1.33 4.35
C SER A 568 -20.48 2.79 3.91
N GLU A 569 -21.66 3.27 3.54
CA GLU A 569 -21.88 4.70 3.29
C GLU A 569 -21.54 5.50 4.56
N PRO A 570 -20.72 6.55 4.46
CA PRO A 570 -20.46 7.44 5.58
C PRO A 570 -21.71 8.24 5.93
N ALA A 571 -21.77 8.74 7.17
CA ALA A 571 -22.86 9.61 7.60
C ALA A 571 -22.97 10.84 6.69
N HIS A 572 -24.20 11.25 6.39
CA HIS A 572 -24.49 12.39 5.51
C HIS A 572 -24.15 13.71 6.20
N GLY A 573 -22.88 14.11 6.11
CA GLY A 573 -22.39 15.42 6.52
C GLY A 573 -22.57 16.48 5.43
N TRP A 574 -21.99 17.67 5.63
CA TRP A 574 -22.14 18.80 4.71
C TRP A 574 -21.85 18.45 3.24
N CYS A 575 -20.77 17.71 2.97
CA CYS A 575 -20.41 17.34 1.61
C CYS A 575 -21.48 16.51 0.90
N TYR A 576 -22.24 15.67 1.61
CA TYR A 576 -23.37 14.95 1.01
C TYR A 576 -24.39 15.91 0.43
N PHE A 577 -24.83 16.88 1.24
CA PHE A 577 -25.83 17.87 0.84
C PHE A 577 -25.32 18.76 -0.29
N TYR A 578 -24.06 19.19 -0.22
CA TYR A 578 -23.43 19.92 -1.31
C TYR A 578 -23.41 19.12 -2.61
N GLN A 579 -22.96 17.84 -2.59
CA GLN A 579 -22.93 17.01 -3.80
C GLN A 579 -24.32 16.81 -4.39
N LYS A 580 -25.34 16.60 -3.54
CA LYS A 580 -26.74 16.44 -3.96
C LYS A 580 -27.33 17.74 -4.50
N ALA A 581 -27.04 18.88 -3.89
CA ALA A 581 -27.50 20.19 -4.35
C ALA A 581 -26.87 20.56 -5.70
N ASP A 582 -25.56 20.34 -5.89
CA ASP A 582 -24.90 20.61 -7.16
C ASP A 582 -25.36 19.66 -8.28
N LEU A 583 -25.66 18.40 -7.94
CA LEU A 583 -26.31 17.47 -8.86
C LEU A 583 -27.74 17.93 -9.23
N ALA A 584 -28.55 18.29 -8.25
CA ALA A 584 -29.91 18.80 -8.48
C ALA A 584 -29.89 20.07 -9.36
N ARG A 585 -28.93 20.98 -9.13
CA ARG A 585 -28.67 22.16 -9.97
C ARG A 585 -28.39 21.77 -11.41
N GLN A 586 -27.49 20.81 -11.64
CA GLN A 586 -27.16 20.33 -12.99
C GLN A 586 -28.39 19.80 -13.74
N PHE A 587 -29.31 19.13 -13.04
CA PHE A 587 -30.55 18.60 -13.61
C PHE A 587 -31.76 19.53 -13.46
N GLN A 588 -31.53 20.79 -13.06
CA GLN A 588 -32.57 21.82 -12.90
C GLN A 588 -33.71 21.42 -11.94
N GLN A 589 -33.41 20.59 -10.94
CA GLN A 589 -34.34 20.15 -9.90
C GLN A 589 -34.42 21.21 -8.79
N TRP A 590 -34.86 22.42 -9.14
CA TRP A 590 -34.74 23.61 -8.28
C TRP A 590 -35.41 23.48 -6.91
N GLN A 591 -36.53 22.75 -6.83
CA GLN A 591 -37.25 22.53 -5.56
C GLN A 591 -36.48 21.63 -4.57
N GLU A 592 -35.58 20.78 -5.06
CA GLU A 592 -34.81 19.88 -4.21
C GLU A 592 -33.71 20.61 -3.45
N ILE A 593 -33.16 21.69 -4.01
CA ILE A 593 -32.02 22.40 -3.41
C ILE A 593 -32.39 23.08 -2.08
N PRO A 594 -33.49 23.87 -1.97
CA PRO A 594 -33.93 24.40 -0.68
C PRO A 594 -34.26 23.30 0.34
N ARG A 595 -34.85 22.17 -0.11
CA ARG A 595 -35.15 21.03 0.77
C ARG A 595 -33.87 20.47 1.40
N LEU A 596 -32.81 20.29 0.60
CA LEU A 596 -31.50 19.84 1.06
C LEU A 596 -30.84 20.87 1.99
N ALA A 597 -31.02 22.17 1.72
CA ALA A 597 -30.49 23.23 2.58
C ALA A 597 -31.11 23.21 3.98
N VAL A 598 -32.44 23.11 4.06
CA VAL A 598 -33.17 23.01 5.33
C VAL A 598 -32.74 21.77 6.11
N GLU A 599 -32.64 20.61 5.44
CA GLU A 599 -32.20 19.37 6.09
C GLU A 599 -30.76 19.47 6.63
N ALA A 600 -29.86 20.15 5.91
CA ALA A 600 -28.50 20.42 6.38
C ALA A 600 -28.49 21.38 7.58
N GLU A 601 -29.29 22.45 7.55
CA GLU A 601 -29.41 23.42 8.64
C GLU A 601 -29.99 22.79 9.91
N GLU A 602 -31.05 21.97 9.81
CA GLU A 602 -31.65 21.23 10.92
C GLU A 602 -30.65 20.29 11.61
N LYS A 603 -29.70 19.74 10.84
CA LYS A 603 -28.60 18.90 11.35
C LYS A 603 -27.39 19.72 11.85
N GLY A 604 -27.46 21.05 11.82
CA GLY A 604 -26.38 21.94 12.21
C GLY A 604 -25.14 21.86 11.29
N LEU A 605 -25.31 21.39 10.06
CA LEU A 605 -24.23 21.22 9.09
C LEU A 605 -24.01 22.52 8.30
N ARG A 606 -22.76 22.93 8.16
CA ARG A 606 -22.36 24.14 7.41
C ARG A 606 -21.05 23.92 6.64
N SER A 607 -20.87 24.66 5.56
CA SER A 607 -19.59 24.68 4.86
C SER A 607 -18.55 25.51 5.61
N LYS A 608 -17.28 25.20 5.36
CA LYS A 608 -16.15 26.09 5.66
C LYS A 608 -15.63 26.84 4.43
N ASN A 609 -16.29 26.67 3.28
CA ASN A 609 -15.87 27.21 1.99
C ASN A 609 -17.07 27.81 1.26
N GLY A 610 -17.02 29.11 1.01
CA GLY A 610 -18.07 29.86 0.32
C GLY A 610 -18.46 29.30 -1.05
N MET A 611 -17.55 28.64 -1.77
CA MET A 611 -17.85 28.05 -3.08
C MET A 611 -18.89 26.92 -3.01
N GLU A 612 -18.98 26.23 -1.87
CA GLU A 612 -19.92 25.12 -1.69
C GLU A 612 -21.36 25.61 -1.46
N TYR A 613 -21.54 26.90 -1.21
CA TYR A 613 -22.85 27.54 -1.12
C TYR A 613 -23.43 27.95 -2.49
N LEU A 614 -22.62 27.99 -3.55
CA LEU A 614 -23.07 28.47 -4.86
C LEU A 614 -24.30 27.72 -5.42
N PRO A 615 -24.39 26.37 -5.36
CA PRO A 615 -25.59 25.67 -5.79
C PRO A 615 -26.83 26.05 -4.98
N PHE A 616 -26.68 26.29 -3.68
CA PHE A 616 -27.77 26.68 -2.79
C PHE A 616 -28.27 28.09 -3.09
N ILE A 617 -27.34 29.04 -3.32
CA ILE A 617 -27.67 30.40 -3.76
C ILE A 617 -28.50 30.36 -5.05
N GLU A 618 -28.05 29.57 -6.05
CA GLU A 618 -28.80 29.41 -7.30
C GLU A 618 -30.17 28.77 -7.08
N GLY A 619 -30.26 27.73 -6.25
CA GLY A 619 -31.53 27.08 -5.93
C GLY A 619 -32.53 28.00 -5.23
N PHE A 620 -32.09 28.81 -4.27
CA PHE A 620 -32.94 29.80 -3.61
C PHE A 620 -33.40 30.89 -4.58
N ALA A 621 -32.52 31.37 -5.45
CA ALA A 621 -32.89 32.34 -6.48
C ALA A 621 -33.96 31.77 -7.43
N GLN A 622 -33.75 30.55 -7.94
CA GLN A 622 -34.66 29.88 -8.88
C GLN A 622 -36.02 29.52 -8.27
N THR A 623 -36.12 29.42 -6.94
CA THR A 623 -37.36 29.11 -6.22
C THR A 623 -38.04 30.35 -5.62
N GLY A 624 -37.48 31.53 -5.83
CA GLY A 624 -38.01 32.81 -5.36
C GLY A 624 -37.80 33.11 -3.88
N ASN A 625 -36.85 32.43 -3.25
CA ASN A 625 -36.41 32.75 -1.90
C ASN A 625 -35.24 33.76 -1.94
N ALA A 626 -35.54 34.99 -2.36
CA ALA A 626 -34.54 36.04 -2.60
C ALA A 626 -33.76 36.42 -1.33
N GLU A 627 -34.43 36.51 -0.19
CA GLU A 627 -33.82 36.84 1.11
C GLU A 627 -32.79 35.78 1.52
N LYS A 628 -33.15 34.50 1.41
CA LYS A 628 -32.22 33.41 1.75
C LYS A 628 -31.04 33.32 0.78
N ALA A 629 -31.28 33.59 -0.51
CA ALA A 629 -30.21 33.67 -1.50
C ALA A 629 -29.21 34.78 -1.14
N LEU A 630 -29.70 35.95 -0.71
CA LEU A 630 -28.89 37.10 -0.29
C LEU A 630 -28.06 36.77 0.95
N GLU A 631 -28.71 36.28 2.02
CA GLU A 631 -28.05 35.88 3.27
C GLU A 631 -26.92 34.89 2.98
N THR A 632 -27.23 33.81 2.24
CA THR A 632 -26.27 32.76 1.90
C THR A 632 -25.11 33.29 1.05
N SER A 633 -25.36 34.28 0.18
CA SER A 633 -24.32 34.91 -0.64
C SER A 633 -23.34 35.75 0.19
N LEU A 634 -23.87 36.52 1.15
CA LEU A 634 -23.05 37.32 2.05
C LEU A 634 -22.19 36.39 2.92
N ASP A 635 -22.77 35.35 3.50
CA ASP A 635 -22.04 34.33 4.26
C ASP A 635 -20.94 33.69 3.41
N ALA A 636 -21.26 33.24 2.20
CA ALA A 636 -20.29 32.65 1.29
C ALA A 636 -19.10 33.59 0.98
N ASN A 637 -19.35 34.88 0.81
CA ASN A 637 -18.30 35.86 0.54
C ASN A 637 -17.36 36.07 1.74
N THR A 638 -17.85 35.91 2.97
CA THR A 638 -17.01 36.00 4.18
C THR A 638 -16.12 34.77 4.40
N LEU A 639 -16.57 33.59 3.95
CA LEU A 639 -15.88 32.33 4.18
C LEU A 639 -14.68 32.10 3.27
N THR A 640 -14.74 32.58 2.02
CA THR A 640 -13.69 32.32 1.02
C THR A 640 -13.25 33.62 0.37
N TYR A 641 -11.95 33.93 0.47
CA TYR A 641 -11.35 35.06 -0.22
C TYR A 641 -11.48 34.93 -1.74
N GLY A 642 -11.80 36.03 -2.42
CA GLY A 642 -11.92 36.09 -3.88
C GLY A 642 -13.25 35.59 -4.44
N MET A 643 -14.28 35.38 -3.59
CA MET A 643 -15.63 34.98 -4.04
C MET A 643 -16.40 36.09 -4.76
N THR A 644 -16.03 37.36 -4.52
CA THR A 644 -16.76 38.53 -5.02
C THR A 644 -17.03 38.48 -6.53
N PRO A 645 -16.06 38.22 -7.44
CA PRO A 645 -16.34 38.15 -8.87
C PRO A 645 -17.39 37.10 -9.24
N ALA A 646 -17.32 35.90 -8.64
CA ALA A 646 -18.28 34.83 -8.88
C ALA A 646 -19.70 35.22 -8.44
N LEU A 647 -19.82 35.75 -7.22
CA LEU A 647 -21.11 36.13 -6.65
C LEU A 647 -21.73 37.33 -7.39
N CYS A 648 -20.94 38.34 -7.74
CA CYS A 648 -21.41 39.46 -8.55
C CYS A 648 -21.93 38.99 -9.90
N SER A 649 -21.19 38.10 -10.58
CA SER A 649 -21.62 37.52 -11.85
C SER A 649 -22.93 36.72 -11.72
N MET A 650 -23.09 35.97 -10.62
CA MET A 650 -24.33 35.24 -10.34
C MET A 650 -25.52 36.19 -10.11
N TRP A 651 -25.38 37.20 -9.25
CA TRP A 651 -26.45 38.16 -8.96
C TRP A 651 -26.83 39.03 -10.16
N GLN A 652 -25.88 39.34 -11.05
CA GLN A 652 -26.18 39.99 -12.33
C GLN A 652 -27.06 39.12 -13.23
N ARG A 653 -26.92 37.79 -13.19
CA ARG A 653 -27.83 36.87 -13.91
C ARG A 653 -29.20 36.80 -13.22
N TYR A 654 -29.23 36.72 -11.89
CA TYR A 654 -30.48 36.60 -11.11
C TYR A 654 -31.34 37.86 -11.20
N ALA A 655 -30.74 39.05 -11.21
CA ALA A 655 -31.46 40.31 -11.41
C ALA A 655 -32.19 40.40 -12.76
N ARG A 656 -31.76 39.61 -13.76
CA ARG A 656 -32.38 39.54 -15.10
C ARG A 656 -33.43 38.43 -15.23
N MET A 657 -33.64 37.61 -14.20
CA MET A 657 -34.68 36.59 -14.19
C MET A 657 -36.03 37.27 -13.89
N ASP A 658 -36.89 37.33 -14.90
CA ASP A 658 -38.09 38.19 -14.91
C ASP A 658 -39.13 37.75 -13.86
N THR A 659 -39.54 38.68 -12.99
CA THR A 659 -40.66 38.61 -12.01
C THR A 659 -40.62 37.59 -10.86
N VAL A 660 -39.46 37.04 -10.51
CA VAL A 660 -39.33 36.24 -9.27
C VAL A 660 -39.21 37.16 -8.04
N ASN A 661 -40.22 37.12 -7.16
CA ASN A 661 -40.43 38.01 -6.02
C ASN A 661 -39.16 38.40 -5.25
N GLY A 662 -38.68 39.64 -5.45
CA GLY A 662 -37.65 40.28 -4.62
C GLY A 662 -36.20 40.10 -5.06
N LEU A 663 -35.88 39.35 -6.13
CA LEU A 663 -34.49 39.14 -6.55
C LEU A 663 -33.77 40.41 -7.00
N GLN A 664 -34.47 41.35 -7.65
CA GLN A 664 -33.86 42.61 -8.09
C GLN A 664 -33.43 43.46 -6.89
N ALA A 665 -34.31 43.62 -5.89
CA ALA A 665 -33.98 44.36 -4.66
C ALA A 665 -32.85 43.67 -3.87
N ALA A 666 -32.88 42.34 -3.77
CA ALA A 666 -31.80 41.58 -3.15
C ALA A 666 -30.46 41.70 -3.91
N ALA A 667 -30.50 41.80 -5.24
CA ALA A 667 -29.31 42.01 -6.06
C ALA A 667 -28.70 43.41 -5.82
N GLU A 668 -29.52 44.45 -5.82
CA GLU A 668 -29.09 45.83 -5.51
C GLU A 668 -28.44 45.88 -4.11
N GLU A 669 -29.08 45.28 -3.11
CA GLU A 669 -28.52 45.18 -1.76
C GLU A 669 -27.20 44.40 -1.73
N PHE A 670 -27.10 43.28 -2.46
CA PHE A 670 -25.85 42.53 -2.56
C PHE A 670 -24.73 43.37 -3.20
N PHE A 671 -25.03 44.08 -4.29
CA PHE A 671 -24.06 44.92 -5.00
C PHE A 671 -23.53 46.05 -4.13
N ASP A 672 -24.41 46.69 -3.35
CA ASP A 672 -24.03 47.76 -2.42
C ASP A 672 -23.16 47.24 -1.28
N ARG A 673 -23.48 46.06 -0.72
CA ARG A 673 -22.75 45.48 0.41
C ARG A 673 -21.36 44.96 0.02
N VAL A 674 -21.19 44.48 -1.21
CA VAL A 674 -19.97 43.76 -1.65
C VAL A 674 -19.15 44.56 -2.68
N ASN A 675 -19.57 45.78 -3.02
CA ASN A 675 -18.92 46.66 -4.00
C ASN A 675 -18.70 45.97 -5.35
N CYS A 676 -19.76 45.36 -5.89
CA CYS A 676 -19.67 44.72 -7.20
C CYS A 676 -19.36 45.76 -8.30
N PRO A 677 -18.53 45.42 -9.31
CA PRO A 677 -18.36 46.29 -10.47
C PRO A 677 -19.72 46.49 -11.13
N GLN A 678 -20.16 47.75 -11.28
CA GLN A 678 -21.33 48.05 -12.11
C GLN A 678 -20.96 47.70 -13.55
N LEU A 679 -21.66 46.72 -14.13
CA LEU A 679 -21.54 46.46 -15.56
C LEU A 679 -22.22 47.61 -16.33
N PRO A 680 -21.70 47.99 -17.49
CA PRO A 680 -22.36 48.95 -18.38
C PRO A 680 -23.72 48.46 -18.86
#